data_AF-A0A3L7P4C0-F1
#
_entry.id   AF-A0A3L7P4C0-F1
#
_cell.length_a   1.000
_cell.length_b   1.000
_cell.length_c   1.000
_cell.angle_alpha   90.00
_cell.angle_beta   90.00
_cell.angle_gamma   90.00
#
_symmetry.space_group_name_H-M   'P 1'
#
loop_
_entity.id
_entity.type
_entity.pdbx_description
1 polymer ?
#
loop_
_entity_poly.entity_id
_entity_poly.type
_entity_poly.pdbx_seq_one_letter_code
_entity_poly.pdbx_strand_id
1 'polypeptide(L)'
;MPQAEFDIFLSHHSADQLAAAKLAFKLHELGFDPWVEAAHFPPEEASTPEWKRVLATCSCCVVMIGHAGMGETDAVEMWLALQQKRELTPPDRRIRIIPILLPESTQLDRTQLPQFLTANPGIEFQGSIDDPQALDQLLKALRGDDLGAGVREPAEAIQNAIRFRKPARWLSWGGMISAVLIMGLLARFSQNQAVANNLVVNLLKVKESEVLAEIQSLKRYEHWSKPKLKRIFETENGDPSDRLRAALVLATFPADRTTDPSTLFAYLREHLLTASAAEFPLIRDVLKSYDAETELRNSELWKQVEDHTTSPPMRFRALAALATFDSENQRWANGSEQRVSLLLQQAPPEMGMWTKAFCPVKAHWLTRLTEVFHKTDLSNSGKRKAAALALAEFCADQPDQLLEFLLQSDESQFSVIFSQIQLCGNPSIATLVKEIETPVNPELPSSDPLRETVAFRQINAAIALLNLEQPEKVWPLLKHSPDPRVRSGLIHSFAPKGVPPQQIFAQLARERDPSIRQALILSLGQYDQQRLVAAGWNEFQPYLESLYENELDPGLHSACEWLLQKFHHTLPVLPRSQDANSIPTTADQRRWHINSQGATMIVVAAMTRFKMGSPSTEAQRGPFDNKPHVVTIPYSFAVSSKLVTVAQFLKFNPSLPNTAHPNPALSGMTPTEAEENPVRSISWFEAAAYCNWLSKLEGLEETDWCYGQITNSHAALKTNALALKGYRLATEEEYEAVVRAGTSTSFCYGESDRLLSEYSWFALNSDHRIARVGHKKPNEWGIFDAHGNLFSWCNDRANQQATTPADDRILKENSLMVLRGGSFNDQPPYLRSASRNIFAPPTYRLDGVGFRLARTLPSASLR
;
A
#
# COMPACT_ATOMS: atom_id res chain seq x y z
N MET A 1 -12.25 -27.85 44.10
CA MET A 1 -11.55 -28.69 43.10
C MET A 1 -11.64 -27.95 41.78
N PRO A 2 -10.56 -27.80 40.99
CA PRO A 2 -10.71 -27.26 39.63
C PRO A 2 -11.59 -28.24 38.85
N GLN A 3 -12.63 -27.76 38.18
CA GLN A 3 -13.45 -28.56 37.26
C GLN A 3 -12.52 -29.19 36.20
N ALA A 4 -12.65 -30.50 35.97
CA ALA A 4 -11.99 -31.15 34.84
C ALA A 4 -12.50 -30.52 33.55
N GLU A 5 -11.62 -30.12 32.66
CA GLU A 5 -11.97 -29.46 31.39
C GLU A 5 -12.49 -30.48 30.36
N PHE A 6 -12.10 -31.76 30.50
CA PHE A 6 -12.53 -32.88 29.67
C PHE A 6 -12.63 -34.18 30.50
N ASP A 7 -13.61 -35.03 30.21
CA ASP A 7 -13.84 -36.31 30.89
C ASP A 7 -13.06 -37.47 30.25
N ILE A 8 -12.89 -37.41 28.93
CA ILE A 8 -12.40 -38.52 28.08
C ILE A 8 -11.32 -37.99 27.14
N PHE A 9 -10.20 -38.70 27.05
CA PHE A 9 -9.19 -38.48 26.01
C PHE A 9 -9.35 -39.53 24.90
N LEU A 10 -9.57 -39.12 23.65
CA LEU A 10 -9.69 -40.03 22.51
C LEU A 10 -8.36 -40.06 21.73
N SER A 11 -7.60 -41.13 21.91
CA SER A 11 -6.35 -41.38 21.17
C SER A 11 -6.66 -42.15 19.89
N HIS A 12 -6.20 -41.64 18.74
CA HIS A 12 -6.51 -42.22 17.43
C HIS A 12 -5.40 -41.94 16.40
N HIS A 13 -5.23 -42.87 15.45
CA HIS A 13 -4.38 -42.64 14.30
C HIS A 13 -4.94 -41.52 13.41
N SER A 14 -4.09 -40.79 12.67
CA SER A 14 -4.54 -39.72 11.75
C SER A 14 -5.50 -40.24 10.67
N ALA A 15 -5.32 -41.49 10.24
CA ALA A 15 -6.23 -42.17 9.31
C ALA A 15 -7.64 -42.40 9.87
N ASP A 16 -7.79 -42.44 11.20
CA ASP A 16 -9.05 -42.73 11.90
C ASP A 16 -9.72 -41.44 12.45
N GLN A 17 -9.20 -40.26 12.11
CA GLN A 17 -9.66 -38.95 12.60
C GLN A 17 -11.17 -38.71 12.41
N LEU A 18 -11.74 -39.16 11.29
CA LEU A 18 -13.17 -39.03 11.00
C LEU A 18 -14.02 -39.94 11.92
N ALA A 19 -13.52 -41.13 12.26
CA ALA A 19 -14.19 -42.03 13.19
C ALA A 19 -14.11 -41.49 14.63
N ALA A 20 -12.96 -40.94 15.02
CA ALA A 20 -12.77 -40.29 16.31
C ALA A 20 -13.70 -39.08 16.49
N ALA A 21 -13.81 -38.21 15.49
CA ALA A 21 -14.73 -37.06 15.53
C ALA A 21 -16.20 -37.49 15.65
N LYS A 22 -16.62 -38.54 14.92
CA LYS A 22 -18.00 -39.08 15.02
C LYS A 22 -18.29 -39.66 16.39
N LEU A 23 -17.36 -40.40 16.98
CA LEU A 23 -17.52 -40.97 18.31
C LEU A 23 -17.56 -39.88 19.39
N ALA A 24 -16.71 -38.85 19.26
CA ALA A 24 -16.69 -37.71 20.15
C ALA A 24 -18.02 -36.96 20.16
N PHE A 25 -18.57 -36.66 18.98
CA PHE A 25 -19.86 -35.99 18.86
C PHE A 25 -20.97 -36.76 19.59
N LYS A 26 -20.99 -38.10 19.45
CA LYS A 26 -21.97 -38.94 20.15
C LYS A 26 -21.78 -39.01 21.66
N LEU A 27 -20.53 -39.11 22.12
CA LEU A 27 -20.24 -39.10 23.55
C LEU A 27 -20.67 -37.77 24.19
N HIS A 28 -20.52 -36.66 23.45
CA HIS A 28 -21.04 -35.36 23.84
C HIS A 28 -22.57 -35.30 23.90
N GLU A 29 -23.27 -35.82 22.89
CA GLU A 29 -24.74 -35.95 22.93
C GLU A 29 -25.25 -36.81 24.11
N LEU A 30 -24.41 -37.75 24.59
CA LEU A 30 -24.70 -38.65 25.70
C LEU A 30 -24.21 -38.11 27.07
N GLY A 31 -23.71 -36.87 27.10
CA GLY A 31 -23.38 -36.14 28.33
C GLY A 31 -21.97 -36.34 28.87
N PHE A 32 -21.00 -36.73 28.04
CA PHE A 32 -19.57 -36.75 28.37
C PHE A 32 -18.84 -35.64 27.62
N ASP A 33 -17.72 -35.13 28.14
CA ASP A 33 -16.86 -34.20 27.40
C ASP A 33 -15.58 -34.89 26.87
N PRO A 34 -15.58 -35.36 25.60
CA PRO A 34 -14.40 -35.94 24.97
C PRO A 34 -13.47 -34.88 24.38
N TRP A 35 -12.18 -35.10 24.58
CA TRP A 35 -11.10 -34.38 23.92
C TRP A 35 -10.63 -35.16 22.69
N VAL A 36 -10.62 -34.50 21.52
CA VAL A 36 -10.06 -34.99 20.25
C VAL A 36 -9.20 -33.90 19.62
N GLU A 37 -8.01 -34.26 19.14
CA GLU A 37 -7.05 -33.34 18.51
C GLU A 37 -7.70 -32.53 17.36
N ALA A 38 -8.47 -33.19 16.50
CA ALA A 38 -9.14 -32.62 15.33
C ALA A 38 -10.13 -31.48 15.62
N ALA A 39 -10.72 -31.44 16.82
CA ALA A 39 -11.79 -30.52 17.16
C ALA A 39 -11.31 -29.26 17.91
N HIS A 40 -10.09 -29.27 18.43
CA HIS A 40 -9.61 -28.24 19.36
C HIS A 40 -8.30 -27.56 18.95
N PHE A 41 -7.54 -28.07 17.97
CA PHE A 41 -6.35 -27.38 17.42
C PHE A 41 -6.14 -27.64 15.91
N PRO A 42 -5.52 -26.71 15.16
CA PRO A 42 -4.98 -26.98 13.83
C PRO A 42 -3.87 -28.04 13.89
N PRO A 43 -3.62 -28.83 12.83
CA PRO A 43 -2.76 -30.03 12.85
C PRO A 43 -1.28 -29.84 13.22
N GLU A 44 -0.82 -28.63 13.53
CA GLU A 44 0.61 -28.29 13.65
C GLU A 44 1.05 -27.80 15.05
N GLU A 45 0.17 -27.74 16.06
CA GLU A 45 0.50 -27.07 17.34
C GLU A 45 0.44 -27.92 18.62
N ALA A 46 -0.01 -29.19 18.60
CA ALA A 46 -0.08 -29.97 19.85
C ALA A 46 1.30 -30.55 20.25
N SER A 47 1.82 -30.12 21.39
CA SER A 47 3.11 -30.57 21.93
C SER A 47 2.95 -31.63 23.04
N THR A 48 3.92 -32.54 23.20
CA THR A 48 3.90 -33.60 24.24
C THR A 48 3.63 -33.11 25.68
N PRO A 49 4.05 -31.89 26.11
CA PRO A 49 3.67 -31.31 27.39
C PRO A 49 2.17 -30.99 27.55
N GLU A 50 1.48 -30.66 26.46
CA GLU A 50 0.05 -30.32 26.49
C GLU A 50 -0.82 -31.56 26.59
N TRP A 51 -0.48 -32.64 25.88
CA TRP A 51 -1.12 -33.95 26.05
C TRP A 51 -1.02 -34.43 27.50
N LYS A 52 0.14 -34.26 28.15
CA LYS A 52 0.31 -34.56 29.58
C LYS A 52 -0.61 -33.72 30.48
N ARG A 53 -0.84 -32.46 30.13
CA ARG A 53 -1.73 -31.56 30.88
C ARG A 53 -3.19 -31.99 30.73
N VAL A 54 -3.65 -32.27 29.51
CA VAL A 54 -5.03 -32.70 29.25
C VAL A 54 -5.30 -34.08 29.83
N LEU A 55 -4.42 -35.06 29.60
CA LEU A 55 -4.53 -36.41 30.18
C LEU A 55 -4.55 -36.39 31.72
N ALA A 56 -3.96 -35.36 32.37
CA ALA A 56 -4.06 -35.18 33.83
C ALA A 56 -5.45 -34.80 34.32
N THR A 57 -6.29 -34.27 33.44
CA THR A 57 -7.65 -33.83 33.75
C THR A 57 -8.71 -34.89 33.41
N CYS A 58 -8.41 -35.80 32.48
CA CYS A 58 -9.33 -36.84 32.04
C CYS A 58 -9.45 -38.00 33.03
N SER A 59 -10.65 -38.55 33.16
CA SER A 59 -10.93 -39.75 33.97
C SER A 59 -10.70 -41.06 33.18
N CYS A 60 -10.71 -40.98 31.85
CA CYS A 60 -10.56 -42.10 30.95
C CYS A 60 -9.79 -41.71 29.68
N CYS A 61 -9.02 -42.64 29.14
CA CYS A 61 -8.39 -42.59 27.82
C CYS A 61 -8.92 -43.77 26.99
N VAL A 62 -9.55 -43.46 25.86
CA VAL A 62 -10.04 -44.46 24.91
C VAL A 62 -9.03 -44.52 23.76
N VAL A 63 -8.49 -45.71 23.52
CA VAL A 63 -7.49 -45.95 22.46
C VAL A 63 -8.19 -46.59 21.28
N MET A 64 -8.32 -45.86 20.19
CA MET A 64 -9.02 -46.29 18.97
C MET A 64 -8.04 -46.95 18.01
N ILE A 65 -8.36 -48.17 17.57
CA ILE A 65 -7.51 -48.95 16.67
C ILE A 65 -8.30 -49.28 15.41
N GLY A 66 -8.00 -48.58 14.31
CA GLY A 66 -8.51 -48.86 12.96
C GLY A 66 -7.61 -49.77 12.14
N HIS A 67 -7.82 -49.80 10.83
CA HIS A 67 -7.10 -50.69 9.90
C HIS A 67 -5.59 -50.37 9.78
N ALA A 68 -5.19 -49.14 10.10
CA ALA A 68 -3.79 -48.67 10.04
C ALA A 68 -2.94 -49.11 11.24
N GLY A 69 -3.55 -49.68 12.29
CA GLY A 69 -2.85 -50.03 13.54
C GLY A 69 -2.56 -48.82 14.42
N MET A 70 -1.52 -48.91 15.26
CA MET A 70 -1.07 -47.79 16.10
C MET A 70 0.09 -47.05 15.43
N GLY A 71 -0.03 -45.74 15.31
CA GLY A 71 1.03 -44.85 14.81
C GLY A 71 2.03 -44.42 15.88
N GLU A 72 3.06 -43.67 15.46
CA GLU A 72 4.09 -43.13 16.36
C GLU A 72 3.50 -42.13 17.39
N THR A 73 2.46 -41.38 17.02
CA THR A 73 1.76 -40.43 17.89
C THR A 73 0.89 -41.14 18.94
N ASP A 74 0.04 -42.08 18.51
CA ASP A 74 -0.84 -42.87 19.39
C ASP A 74 -0.04 -43.70 20.41
N ALA A 75 1.13 -44.21 19.98
CA ALA A 75 2.05 -44.93 20.87
C ALA A 75 2.63 -44.01 21.97
N VAL A 76 2.88 -42.75 21.66
CA VAL A 76 3.32 -41.73 22.64
C VAL A 76 2.17 -41.37 23.58
N GLU A 77 0.96 -41.09 23.07
CA GLU A 77 -0.23 -40.77 23.88
C GLU A 77 -0.59 -41.90 24.85
N MET A 78 -0.57 -43.14 24.36
CA MET A 78 -0.80 -44.34 25.14
C MET A 78 0.31 -44.57 26.18
N TRP A 79 1.57 -44.33 25.82
CA TRP A 79 2.70 -44.40 26.76
C TRP A 79 2.58 -43.34 27.86
N LEU A 80 2.14 -42.13 27.53
CA LEU A 80 1.84 -41.05 28.47
C LEU A 80 0.70 -41.42 29.41
N ALA A 81 -0.40 -41.97 28.89
CA ALA A 81 -1.52 -42.45 29.71
C ALA A 81 -1.10 -43.59 30.66
N LEU A 82 -0.24 -44.50 30.20
CA LEU A 82 0.33 -45.58 31.02
C LEU A 82 1.30 -45.05 32.08
N GLN A 83 2.09 -44.02 31.77
CA GLN A 83 2.96 -43.34 32.72
C GLN A 83 2.13 -42.66 33.81
N GLN A 84 1.07 -41.95 33.43
CA GLN A 84 0.19 -41.23 34.35
C GLN A 84 -0.61 -42.17 35.26
N LYS A 85 -1.05 -43.33 34.73
CA LYS A 85 -1.64 -44.43 35.52
C LYS A 85 -0.69 -44.98 36.59
N ARG A 86 0.63 -44.91 36.36
CA ARG A 86 1.66 -45.32 37.31
C ARG A 86 2.01 -44.25 38.35
N GLU A 87 1.99 -42.98 37.96
CA GLU A 87 2.46 -41.86 38.80
C GLU A 87 1.40 -41.31 39.76
N LEU A 88 0.10 -41.52 39.50
CA LEU A 88 -0.99 -41.06 40.36
C LEU A 88 -1.25 -42.02 41.54
N THR A 89 -1.07 -41.49 42.76
CA THR A 89 -1.43 -42.14 44.04
C THR A 89 -2.31 -41.15 44.83
N PRO A 90 -3.52 -41.52 45.31
CA PRO A 90 -4.04 -42.87 45.53
C PRO A 90 -4.78 -43.50 44.32
N PRO A 91 -5.08 -44.81 44.34
CA PRO A 91 -5.56 -45.60 43.19
C PRO A 91 -6.94 -45.18 42.62
N ASP A 92 -7.72 -44.42 43.38
CA ASP A 92 -9.02 -43.83 43.04
C ASP A 92 -8.94 -42.70 42.00
N ARG A 93 -7.73 -42.23 41.66
CA ARG A 93 -7.47 -41.19 40.63
C ARG A 93 -6.76 -41.70 39.39
N ARG A 94 -6.65 -43.02 39.20
CA ARG A 94 -5.97 -43.58 38.02
C ARG A 94 -6.83 -43.45 36.78
N ILE A 95 -6.25 -42.91 35.70
CA ILE A 95 -6.90 -42.90 34.40
C ILE A 95 -7.17 -44.33 33.92
N ARG A 96 -8.41 -44.59 33.51
CA ARG A 96 -8.81 -45.86 32.90
C ARG A 96 -8.40 -45.86 31.43
N ILE A 97 -7.92 -46.99 30.93
CA ILE A 97 -7.51 -47.15 29.53
C ILE A 97 -8.45 -48.17 28.92
N ILE A 98 -9.23 -47.75 27.93
CA ILE A 98 -10.22 -48.59 27.25
C ILE A 98 -9.81 -48.71 25.78
N PRO A 99 -9.26 -49.86 25.36
CA PRO A 99 -9.03 -50.10 23.94
C PRO A 99 -10.36 -50.34 23.23
N ILE A 100 -10.52 -49.79 22.03
CA ILE A 100 -11.63 -50.10 21.13
C ILE A 100 -11.12 -50.45 19.73
N LEU A 101 -11.74 -51.45 19.12
CA LEU A 101 -11.48 -51.87 17.75
C LEU A 101 -12.56 -51.27 16.85
N LEU A 102 -12.14 -50.48 15.86
CA LEU A 102 -13.06 -49.90 14.88
C LEU A 102 -13.54 -50.95 13.88
N PRO A 103 -14.70 -50.77 13.23
CA PRO A 103 -15.24 -51.74 12.27
C PRO A 103 -14.27 -52.12 11.13
N GLU A 104 -13.39 -51.19 10.78
CA GLU A 104 -12.40 -51.32 9.72
C GLU A 104 -11.17 -52.16 10.15
N SER A 105 -11.03 -52.50 11.43
CA SER A 105 -9.91 -53.28 12.00
C SER A 105 -9.92 -54.77 11.64
N THR A 106 -10.92 -55.25 10.89
CA THR A 106 -11.05 -56.66 10.47
C THR A 106 -9.90 -57.15 9.58
N GLN A 107 -9.15 -56.24 8.96
CA GLN A 107 -7.95 -56.54 8.15
C GLN A 107 -6.62 -56.39 8.93
N LEU A 108 -6.67 -56.07 10.22
CA LEU A 108 -5.49 -55.80 11.02
C LEU A 108 -4.76 -57.10 11.42
N ASP A 109 -3.44 -57.16 11.18
CA ASP A 109 -2.59 -58.21 11.71
C ASP A 109 -2.38 -58.01 13.22
N ARG A 110 -3.14 -58.75 14.03
CA ARG A 110 -3.12 -58.67 15.50
C ARG A 110 -1.76 -59.02 16.12
N THR A 111 -0.81 -59.56 15.36
CA THR A 111 0.56 -59.81 15.83
C THR A 111 1.43 -58.55 15.91
N GLN A 112 1.01 -57.47 15.27
CA GLN A 112 1.71 -56.18 15.28
C GLN A 112 1.28 -55.26 16.43
N LEU A 113 0.22 -55.62 17.17
CA LEU A 113 -0.22 -54.88 18.34
C LEU A 113 0.68 -55.18 19.56
N PRO A 114 0.96 -54.19 20.42
CA PRO A 114 1.61 -54.41 21.70
C PRO A 114 0.94 -55.51 22.53
N GLN A 115 1.76 -56.34 23.17
CA GLN A 115 1.34 -57.58 23.85
C GLN A 115 0.20 -57.40 24.87
N PHE A 116 0.03 -56.20 25.44
CA PHE A 116 -1.03 -55.89 26.40
C PHE A 116 -2.41 -55.67 25.74
N LEU A 117 -2.46 -55.27 24.47
CA LEU A 117 -3.70 -55.17 23.67
C LEU A 117 -4.08 -56.52 23.06
N THR A 118 -3.11 -57.37 22.75
CA THR A 118 -3.35 -58.77 22.35
C THR A 118 -3.92 -59.61 23.48
N ALA A 119 -3.61 -59.25 24.74
CA ALA A 119 -4.07 -59.95 25.94
C ALA A 119 -5.46 -59.51 26.45
N ASN A 120 -6.01 -58.41 25.91
CA ASN A 120 -7.31 -57.86 26.31
C ASN A 120 -7.98 -57.24 25.06
N PRO A 121 -8.68 -58.04 24.23
CA PRO A 121 -9.40 -57.49 23.10
C PRO A 121 -10.48 -56.58 23.67
N GLY A 122 -10.34 -55.28 23.41
CA GLY A 122 -11.24 -54.26 23.94
C GLY A 122 -12.66 -54.36 23.38
N ILE A 123 -13.36 -53.24 23.36
CA ILE A 123 -14.72 -53.17 22.80
C ILE A 123 -14.62 -53.13 21.28
N GLU A 124 -15.23 -54.08 20.58
CA GLU A 124 -15.17 -54.20 19.13
C GLU A 124 -16.47 -53.69 18.51
N PHE A 125 -16.38 -52.61 17.73
CA PHE A 125 -17.51 -52.07 16.99
C PHE A 125 -17.71 -52.86 15.70
N GLN A 126 -18.86 -53.52 15.55
CA GLN A 126 -19.15 -54.32 14.36
C GLN A 126 -19.92 -53.51 13.31
N GLY A 127 -19.39 -53.48 12.08
CA GLY A 127 -20.04 -52.89 10.90
C GLY A 127 -20.08 -51.36 10.88
N SER A 128 -20.42 -50.69 11.98
CA SER A 128 -20.41 -49.23 12.11
C SER A 128 -20.01 -48.79 13.52
N ILE A 129 -19.54 -47.54 13.64
CA ILE A 129 -19.37 -46.84 14.92
C ILE A 129 -20.71 -46.51 15.61
N ASP A 130 -21.83 -46.83 14.93
CA ASP A 130 -23.19 -46.79 15.47
C ASP A 130 -23.65 -48.10 16.10
N ASP A 131 -22.77 -49.11 16.22
CA ASP A 131 -23.11 -50.38 16.86
C ASP A 131 -23.66 -50.14 18.28
N PRO A 132 -24.97 -50.38 18.51
CA PRO A 132 -25.61 -50.06 19.79
C PRO A 132 -25.11 -50.96 20.92
N GLN A 133 -24.63 -52.16 20.61
CA GLN A 133 -24.11 -53.10 21.59
C GLN A 133 -22.70 -52.69 22.04
N ALA A 134 -21.83 -52.32 21.09
CA ALA A 134 -20.50 -51.80 21.40
C ALA A 134 -20.57 -50.43 22.11
N LEU A 135 -21.51 -49.57 21.73
CA LEU A 135 -21.71 -48.27 22.39
C LEU A 135 -22.21 -48.44 23.83
N ASP A 136 -23.14 -49.36 24.11
CA ASP A 136 -23.59 -49.65 25.47
C ASP A 136 -22.45 -50.22 26.35
N GLN A 137 -21.59 -51.08 25.79
CA GLN A 137 -20.39 -51.55 26.48
C GLN A 137 -19.40 -50.41 26.78
N LEU A 138 -19.22 -49.48 25.83
CA LEU A 138 -18.35 -48.33 26.02
C LEU A 138 -18.88 -47.41 27.11
N LEU A 139 -20.19 -47.15 27.14
CA LEU A 139 -20.82 -46.32 28.17
C LEU A 139 -20.69 -46.94 29.56
N LYS A 140 -20.87 -48.26 29.69
CA LYS A 140 -20.64 -48.99 30.96
C LYS A 140 -19.18 -48.89 31.41
N ALA A 141 -18.24 -49.07 30.48
CA ALA A 141 -16.81 -48.94 30.74
C ALA A 141 -16.41 -47.52 31.19
N LEU A 142 -16.99 -46.49 30.55
CA LEU A 142 -16.78 -45.07 30.89
C LEU A 142 -17.35 -44.72 32.27
N ARG A 143 -18.50 -45.30 32.66
CA ARG A 143 -19.12 -45.11 33.99
C ARG A 143 -18.43 -45.92 35.10
N GLY A 144 -17.62 -46.90 34.75
CA GLY A 144 -16.85 -47.72 35.70
C GLY A 144 -17.63 -48.94 36.21
N ASP A 145 -18.69 -49.32 35.51
CA ASP A 145 -19.46 -50.53 35.80
C ASP A 145 -18.65 -51.78 35.39
N ASP A 146 -18.73 -52.85 36.17
CA ASP A 146 -18.03 -54.12 35.89
C ASP A 146 -18.55 -54.73 34.58
N LEU A 147 -17.67 -54.88 33.59
CA LEU A 147 -18.00 -55.34 32.24
C LEU A 147 -18.36 -56.84 32.16
N GLY A 148 -18.36 -57.55 33.29
CA GLY A 148 -18.60 -59.00 33.33
C GLY A 148 -17.38 -59.77 32.81
N ALA A 149 -17.27 -61.04 33.22
CA ALA A 149 -16.08 -61.88 33.14
C ALA A 149 -15.42 -61.94 31.73
N GLY A 150 -14.53 -60.99 31.43
CA GLY A 150 -13.82 -60.93 30.16
C GLY A 150 -12.70 -59.88 30.08
N VAL A 151 -12.78 -58.78 30.83
CA VAL A 151 -11.80 -57.69 30.79
C VAL A 151 -10.96 -57.66 32.07
N ARG A 152 -9.70 -58.09 32.02
CA ARG A 152 -8.78 -58.07 33.19
C ARG A 152 -8.07 -56.71 33.31
N GLU A 153 -7.86 -56.22 34.53
CA GLU A 153 -7.07 -55.01 34.80
C GLU A 153 -5.60 -55.15 34.29
N PRO A 154 -5.00 -54.11 33.65
CA PRO A 154 -3.68 -54.21 33.01
C PRO A 154 -2.47 -54.40 33.95
N ALA A 155 -2.68 -54.37 35.28
CA ALA A 155 -1.58 -54.37 36.24
C ALA A 155 -0.90 -55.75 36.39
N GLU A 156 -1.62 -56.85 36.20
CA GLU A 156 -1.07 -58.20 36.39
C GLU A 156 -0.37 -58.77 35.14
N ALA A 157 -0.74 -58.33 33.94
CA ALA A 157 -0.11 -58.79 32.69
C ALA A 157 1.33 -58.25 32.51
N ILE A 158 1.64 -57.07 33.09
CA ILE A 158 2.97 -56.46 33.02
C ILE A 158 3.97 -57.15 33.97
N GLN A 159 3.50 -57.80 35.04
CA GLN A 159 4.40 -58.55 35.94
C GLN A 159 4.90 -59.88 35.36
N ASN A 160 4.20 -60.46 34.38
CA ASN A 160 4.50 -61.80 33.85
C ASN A 160 5.32 -61.83 32.56
N ALA A 161 5.57 -60.68 31.91
CA ALA A 161 6.47 -60.60 30.75
C ALA A 161 7.96 -60.42 31.12
N ILE A 162 8.30 -60.28 32.41
CA ILE A 162 9.69 -60.11 32.90
C ILE A 162 10.01 -61.14 33.98
N ARG A 163 9.95 -62.44 33.66
CA ARG A 163 10.58 -63.50 34.48
C ARG A 163 11.08 -64.68 33.63
N PHE A 164 12.29 -64.56 33.10
CA PHE A 164 13.21 -65.69 32.81
C PHE A 164 14.63 -65.08 32.75
N ARG A 165 15.73 -65.69 33.21
CA ARG A 165 16.06 -66.92 33.94
C ARG A 165 17.50 -66.66 34.40
N LYS A 166 17.85 -66.86 35.67
CA LYS A 166 19.25 -66.72 36.14
C LYS A 166 20.16 -67.72 35.40
N PRO A 167 21.32 -67.33 34.83
CA PRO A 167 22.34 -68.29 34.45
C PRO A 167 23.23 -68.58 35.66
N ALA A 168 23.51 -69.87 35.87
CA ALA A 168 24.45 -70.33 36.88
C ALA A 168 25.89 -69.99 36.46
N ARG A 169 26.70 -69.66 37.46
CA ARG A 169 28.17 -69.59 37.46
C ARG A 169 28.74 -70.78 36.66
N TRP A 170 29.73 -70.61 35.79
CA TRP A 170 31.15 -70.43 36.12
C TRP A 170 31.91 -69.94 34.87
N LEU A 171 32.78 -68.92 35.02
CA LEU A 171 34.04 -68.62 34.29
C LEU A 171 34.29 -67.09 34.28
N SER A 172 35.57 -66.71 34.34
CA SER A 172 36.17 -65.48 34.86
C SER A 172 35.51 -64.11 34.52
N TRP A 173 35.53 -63.22 35.52
CA TRP A 173 34.89 -61.88 35.56
C TRP A 173 35.31 -60.88 34.45
N GLY A 174 36.31 -61.17 33.62
CA GLY A 174 36.77 -60.27 32.56
C GLY A 174 35.95 -60.27 31.27
N GLY A 175 35.13 -61.30 31.00
CA GLY A 175 34.40 -61.45 29.72
C GLY A 175 32.96 -60.94 29.70
N MET A 176 32.25 -60.96 30.83
CA MET A 176 30.82 -60.62 30.90
C MET A 176 30.52 -59.12 30.89
N ILE A 177 31.38 -58.30 31.52
CA ILE A 177 31.25 -56.84 31.50
C ILE A 177 31.41 -56.34 30.07
N SER A 178 32.36 -56.94 29.33
CA SER A 178 32.60 -56.68 27.91
C SER A 178 31.39 -57.01 27.05
N ALA A 179 30.73 -58.16 27.23
CA ALA A 179 29.59 -58.56 26.39
C ALA A 179 28.32 -57.71 26.61
N VAL A 180 28.02 -57.31 27.84
CA VAL A 180 26.88 -56.42 28.16
C VAL A 180 27.15 -54.99 27.71
N LEU A 181 28.39 -54.49 27.88
CA LEU A 181 28.81 -53.23 27.28
C LEU A 181 28.74 -53.28 25.76
N ILE A 182 29.18 -54.38 25.13
CA ILE A 182 29.13 -54.55 23.67
C ILE A 182 27.66 -54.56 23.18
N MET A 183 26.75 -55.29 23.82
CA MET A 183 25.34 -55.26 23.43
C MET A 183 24.68 -53.89 23.67
N GLY A 184 25.00 -53.21 24.77
CA GLY A 184 24.52 -51.84 25.04
C GLY A 184 25.10 -50.82 24.03
N LEU A 185 26.37 -50.97 23.65
CA LEU A 185 27.02 -50.18 22.62
C LEU A 185 26.42 -50.45 21.24
N LEU A 186 26.13 -51.71 20.90
CA LEU A 186 25.49 -52.09 19.63
C LEU A 186 24.05 -51.58 19.51
N ALA A 187 23.26 -51.65 20.59
CA ALA A 187 21.91 -51.10 20.63
C ALA A 187 21.91 -49.56 20.54
N ARG A 188 22.84 -48.90 21.22
CA ARG A 188 23.02 -47.44 21.11
C ARG A 188 23.55 -47.02 19.74
N PHE A 189 24.41 -47.85 19.14
CA PHE A 189 24.94 -47.64 17.79
C PHE A 189 23.82 -47.76 16.74
N SER A 190 22.95 -48.77 16.82
CA SER A 190 21.82 -48.91 15.90
C SER A 190 20.79 -47.79 16.06
N GLN A 191 20.51 -47.36 17.30
CA GLN A 191 19.62 -46.23 17.57
C GLN A 191 20.18 -44.92 17.00
N ASN A 192 21.45 -44.61 17.23
CA ASN A 192 22.08 -43.41 16.68
C ASN A 192 22.14 -43.43 15.14
N GLN A 193 22.32 -44.61 14.54
CA GLN A 193 22.28 -44.78 13.09
C GLN A 193 20.89 -44.52 12.52
N ALA A 194 19.82 -44.97 13.21
CA ALA A 194 18.44 -44.69 12.80
C ALA A 194 18.12 -43.19 12.88
N VAL A 195 18.53 -42.52 13.97
CA VAL A 195 18.36 -41.06 14.13
C VAL A 195 19.13 -40.29 13.06
N ALA A 196 20.39 -40.64 12.81
CA ALA A 196 21.20 -40.03 11.75
C ALA A 196 20.57 -40.21 10.37
N ASN A 197 19.99 -41.39 10.10
CA ASN A 197 19.31 -41.66 8.84
C ASN A 197 18.07 -40.79 8.63
N ASN A 198 17.26 -40.60 9.67
CA ASN A 198 16.09 -39.73 9.63
C ASN A 198 16.50 -38.26 9.45
N LEU A 199 17.52 -37.79 10.17
CA LEU A 199 18.04 -36.43 9.99
C LEU A 199 18.56 -36.18 8.57
N VAL A 200 19.25 -37.16 7.96
CA VAL A 200 19.68 -37.05 6.55
C VAL A 200 18.47 -37.00 5.62
N VAL A 201 17.42 -37.80 5.85
CA VAL A 201 16.21 -37.77 5.02
C VAL A 201 15.45 -36.45 5.16
N ASN A 202 15.39 -35.91 6.38
CA ASN A 202 14.78 -34.61 6.65
C ASN A 202 15.55 -33.50 5.93
N LEU A 203 16.87 -33.45 6.06
CA LEU A 203 17.72 -32.47 5.36
C LEU A 203 17.38 -32.36 3.86
N LEU A 204 17.14 -33.48 3.17
CA LEU A 204 16.82 -33.50 1.74
C LEU A 204 15.40 -32.98 1.43
N LYS A 205 14.49 -32.99 2.39
CA LYS A 205 13.08 -32.55 2.23
C LYS A 205 12.81 -31.14 2.76
N VAL A 206 13.70 -30.65 3.62
CA VAL A 206 13.55 -29.40 4.35
C VAL A 206 13.67 -28.19 3.42
N LYS A 207 13.00 -27.07 3.75
CA LYS A 207 13.10 -25.81 2.99
C LYS A 207 14.49 -25.18 3.19
N GLU A 208 14.96 -24.40 2.23
CA GLU A 208 16.30 -23.78 2.24
C GLU A 208 16.60 -22.99 3.53
N SER A 209 15.59 -22.34 4.12
CA SER A 209 15.71 -21.57 5.38
C SER A 209 16.00 -22.40 6.63
N GLU A 210 15.67 -23.69 6.61
CA GLU A 210 15.76 -24.62 7.75
C GLU A 210 17.01 -25.52 7.66
N VAL A 211 17.72 -25.50 6.53
CA VAL A 211 18.94 -26.29 6.28
C VAL A 211 20.01 -26.04 7.35
N LEU A 212 20.13 -24.80 7.84
CA LEU A 212 21.14 -24.46 8.86
C LEU A 212 20.87 -25.11 10.22
N ALA A 213 19.60 -25.27 10.60
CA ALA A 213 19.22 -25.94 11.85
C ALA A 213 19.53 -27.44 11.78
N GLU A 214 19.25 -28.06 10.64
CA GLU A 214 19.56 -29.47 10.41
C GLU A 214 21.06 -29.76 10.34
N ILE A 215 21.85 -28.84 9.77
CA ILE A 215 23.33 -28.92 9.79
C ILE A 215 23.83 -29.02 11.24
N GLN A 216 23.29 -28.23 12.18
CA GLN A 216 23.70 -28.28 13.58
C GLN A 216 23.29 -29.60 14.26
N SER A 217 22.08 -30.09 13.99
CA SER A 217 21.59 -31.38 14.49
C SER A 217 22.44 -32.55 14.00
N LEU A 218 22.87 -32.52 12.74
CA LEU A 218 23.68 -33.57 12.10
C LEU A 218 25.11 -33.66 12.64
N LYS A 219 25.69 -32.57 13.15
CA LYS A 219 27.04 -32.59 13.76
C LYS A 219 27.19 -33.59 14.89
N ARG A 220 26.13 -33.79 15.69
CA ARG A 220 26.14 -34.76 16.82
C ARG A 220 26.20 -36.21 16.35
N TYR A 221 25.82 -36.47 15.11
CA TYR A 221 25.72 -37.80 14.51
C TYR A 221 26.66 -37.98 13.31
N GLU A 222 27.72 -37.17 13.20
CA GLU A 222 28.68 -37.15 12.08
C GLU A 222 29.08 -38.56 11.64
N HIS A 223 29.49 -39.41 12.60
CA HIS A 223 29.99 -40.76 12.32
C HIS A 223 29.01 -41.61 11.48
N TRP A 224 27.71 -41.44 11.71
CA TRP A 224 26.66 -42.21 11.03
C TRP A 224 26.10 -41.52 9.79
N SER A 225 26.10 -40.18 9.74
CA SER A 225 25.55 -39.41 8.62
C SER A 225 26.54 -39.25 7.45
N LYS A 226 27.83 -39.09 7.74
CA LYS A 226 28.91 -38.82 6.76
C LYS A 226 28.97 -39.82 5.60
N PRO A 227 28.88 -41.16 5.80
CA PRO A 227 28.93 -42.11 4.68
C PRO A 227 27.75 -41.98 3.71
N LYS A 228 26.56 -41.65 4.22
CA LYS A 228 25.34 -41.51 3.42
C LYS A 228 25.36 -40.20 2.64
N LEU A 229 25.75 -39.10 3.29
CA LEU A 229 25.94 -37.80 2.66
C LEU A 229 27.01 -37.86 1.55
N LYS A 230 28.10 -38.60 1.78
CA LYS A 230 29.14 -38.82 0.76
C LYS A 230 28.59 -39.51 -0.49
N ARG A 231 27.79 -40.57 -0.34
CA ARG A 231 27.13 -41.23 -1.48
C ARG A 231 26.21 -40.27 -2.24
N ILE A 232 25.44 -39.45 -1.53
CA ILE A 232 24.56 -38.44 -2.15
C ILE A 232 25.41 -37.44 -2.94
N PHE A 233 26.51 -36.95 -2.38
CA PHE A 233 27.41 -36.01 -3.05
C PHE A 233 28.12 -36.58 -4.29
N GLU A 234 28.52 -37.85 -4.23
CA GLU A 234 29.23 -38.55 -5.31
C GLU A 234 28.29 -39.05 -6.43
N THR A 235 26.98 -39.02 -6.23
CA THR A 235 26.00 -39.46 -7.24
C THR A 235 25.87 -38.38 -8.33
N GLU A 236 26.52 -38.57 -9.47
CA GLU A 236 26.56 -37.60 -10.58
C GLU A 236 25.19 -37.27 -11.18
N ASN A 237 24.25 -38.23 -11.20
CA ASN A 237 22.89 -38.08 -11.74
C ASN A 237 21.82 -37.85 -10.64
N GLY A 238 22.21 -37.46 -9.44
CA GLY A 238 21.29 -37.15 -8.33
C GLY A 238 20.59 -35.80 -8.49
N ASP A 239 19.63 -35.52 -7.61
CA ASP A 239 19.03 -34.18 -7.52
C ASP A 239 20.11 -33.14 -7.16
N PRO A 240 20.29 -32.07 -7.95
CA PRO A 240 21.28 -31.03 -7.66
C PRO A 240 21.12 -30.38 -6.28
N SER A 241 19.89 -30.22 -5.77
CA SER A 241 19.63 -29.64 -4.45
C SER A 241 20.10 -30.59 -3.34
N ASP A 242 19.85 -31.89 -3.49
CA ASP A 242 20.31 -32.92 -2.56
C ASP A 242 21.84 -32.96 -2.51
N ARG A 243 22.48 -32.86 -3.67
CA ARG A 243 23.93 -32.84 -3.81
C ARG A 243 24.54 -31.60 -3.13
N LEU A 244 23.94 -30.43 -3.31
CA LEU A 244 24.36 -29.19 -2.66
C LEU A 244 24.21 -29.26 -1.14
N ARG A 245 23.06 -29.72 -0.62
CA ARG A 245 22.82 -29.86 0.83
C ARG A 245 23.80 -30.86 1.45
N ALA A 246 24.06 -31.98 0.78
CA ALA A 246 25.07 -32.94 1.21
C ALA A 246 26.47 -32.30 1.25
N ALA A 247 26.83 -31.52 0.23
CA ALA A 247 28.11 -30.81 0.17
C ALA A 247 28.26 -29.80 1.32
N LEU A 248 27.22 -29.01 1.60
CA LEU A 248 27.20 -28.03 2.69
C LEU A 248 27.44 -28.70 4.05
N VAL A 249 26.76 -29.80 4.36
CA VAL A 249 26.96 -30.52 5.62
C VAL A 249 28.36 -31.14 5.69
N LEU A 250 28.80 -31.83 4.63
CA LEU A 250 30.11 -32.47 4.58
C LEU A 250 31.26 -31.48 4.80
N ALA A 251 31.12 -30.26 4.28
CA ALA A 251 32.12 -29.21 4.43
C ALA A 251 32.21 -28.66 5.87
N THR A 252 31.19 -28.89 6.72
CA THR A 252 31.25 -28.52 8.14
C THR A 252 31.87 -29.60 9.04
N PHE A 253 32.13 -30.80 8.51
CA PHE A 253 32.74 -31.89 9.27
C PHE A 253 34.27 -31.80 9.24
N PRO A 254 34.98 -32.27 10.28
CA PRO A 254 36.43 -32.37 10.28
C PRO A 254 36.95 -33.17 9.07
N ALA A 255 38.04 -32.67 8.48
CA ALA A 255 38.71 -33.33 7.37
C ALA A 255 39.18 -34.74 7.79
N ASP A 256 38.82 -35.75 7.00
CA ASP A 256 39.26 -37.14 7.14
C ASP A 256 40.09 -37.53 5.91
N ARG A 257 40.97 -38.53 6.04
CA ARG A 257 41.87 -39.02 4.97
C ARG A 257 41.14 -39.55 3.73
N THR A 258 39.81 -39.69 3.79
CA THR A 258 38.98 -40.37 2.79
C THR A 258 38.15 -39.42 1.92
N THR A 259 38.10 -38.13 2.22
CA THR A 259 37.37 -37.13 1.43
C THR A 259 38.36 -36.05 1.03
N ASP A 260 38.64 -35.93 -0.26
CA ASP A 260 39.49 -34.86 -0.77
C ASP A 260 38.75 -33.52 -0.58
N PRO A 261 39.21 -32.64 0.33
CA PRO A 261 38.55 -31.37 0.56
C PRO A 261 38.54 -30.51 -0.71
N SER A 262 39.54 -30.68 -1.59
CA SER A 262 39.68 -29.87 -2.79
C SER A 262 38.50 -30.06 -3.76
N THR A 263 38.01 -31.28 -3.93
CA THR A 263 36.89 -31.58 -4.84
C THR A 263 35.57 -31.02 -4.31
N LEU A 264 35.37 -31.10 -2.99
CA LEU A 264 34.19 -30.57 -2.30
C LEU A 264 34.12 -29.04 -2.38
N PHE A 265 35.22 -28.37 -2.02
CA PHE A 265 35.27 -26.91 -2.05
C PHE A 265 35.29 -26.35 -3.48
N ALA A 266 35.85 -27.08 -4.45
CA ALA A 266 35.73 -26.74 -5.87
C ALA A 266 34.27 -26.77 -6.35
N TYR A 267 33.51 -27.80 -5.98
CA TYR A 267 32.08 -27.90 -6.30
C TYR A 267 31.27 -26.74 -5.70
N LEU A 268 31.51 -26.42 -4.42
CA LEU A 268 30.84 -25.30 -3.74
C LEU A 268 31.21 -23.94 -4.37
N ARG A 269 32.47 -23.75 -4.79
CA ARG A 269 32.91 -22.52 -5.48
C ARG A 269 32.19 -22.34 -6.82
N GLU A 270 32.01 -23.41 -7.57
CA GLU A 270 31.27 -23.36 -8.85
C GLU A 270 29.79 -23.04 -8.61
N HIS A 271 29.15 -23.71 -7.65
CA HIS A 271 27.74 -23.49 -7.31
C HIS A 271 27.48 -22.11 -6.69
N LEU A 272 28.47 -21.49 -6.04
CA LEU A 272 28.35 -20.12 -5.55
C LEU A 272 27.97 -19.13 -6.66
N LEU A 273 28.45 -19.34 -7.89
CA LEU A 273 28.20 -18.47 -9.04
C LEU A 273 26.82 -18.69 -9.69
N THR A 274 26.10 -19.75 -9.31
CA THR A 274 24.76 -20.08 -9.82
C THR A 274 23.70 -20.13 -8.73
N ALA A 275 24.09 -20.01 -7.46
CA ALA A 275 23.22 -20.12 -6.28
C ALA A 275 22.02 -19.16 -6.29
N SER A 276 20.90 -19.59 -5.73
CA SER A 276 19.79 -18.68 -5.40
C SER A 276 20.19 -17.68 -4.29
N ALA A 277 19.39 -16.64 -4.08
CA ALA A 277 19.62 -15.67 -3.01
C ALA A 277 19.61 -16.30 -1.60
N ALA A 278 18.86 -17.39 -1.42
CA ALA A 278 18.76 -18.12 -0.15
C ALA A 278 19.92 -19.11 0.06
N GLU A 279 20.38 -19.79 -0.99
CA GLU A 279 21.52 -20.73 -0.94
C GLU A 279 22.86 -19.99 -0.83
N PHE A 280 22.98 -18.83 -1.47
CA PHE A 280 24.22 -18.06 -1.54
C PHE A 280 24.91 -17.83 -0.18
N PRO A 281 24.24 -17.29 0.87
CA PRO A 281 24.90 -17.08 2.16
C PRO A 281 25.39 -18.38 2.80
N LEU A 282 24.69 -19.50 2.61
CA LEU A 282 25.08 -20.81 3.15
C LEU A 282 26.41 -21.28 2.53
N ILE A 283 26.52 -21.22 1.20
CA ILE A 283 27.73 -21.63 0.47
C ILE A 283 28.90 -20.70 0.83
N ARG A 284 28.65 -19.38 0.83
CA ARG A 284 29.64 -18.35 1.17
C ARG A 284 30.24 -18.56 2.56
N ASP A 285 29.39 -18.81 3.56
CA ASP A 285 29.83 -18.91 4.95
C ASP A 285 30.66 -20.19 5.20
N VAL A 286 30.30 -21.29 4.53
CA VAL A 286 31.10 -22.52 4.50
C VAL A 286 32.46 -22.25 3.84
N LEU A 287 32.50 -21.61 2.67
CA LEU A 287 33.75 -21.28 1.97
C LEU A 287 34.64 -20.32 2.75
N LYS A 288 34.06 -19.41 3.54
CA LYS A 288 34.81 -18.48 4.40
C LYS A 288 35.65 -19.21 5.46
N SER A 289 35.17 -20.36 5.95
CA SER A 289 35.87 -21.15 6.97
C SER A 289 37.09 -21.92 6.43
N TYR A 290 37.28 -21.96 5.11
CA TYR A 290 38.37 -22.68 4.45
C TYR A 290 39.46 -21.73 3.93
N ASP A 291 40.65 -21.83 4.54
CA ASP A 291 41.71 -20.82 4.42
C ASP A 291 42.83 -21.18 3.41
N ALA A 292 42.86 -22.41 2.89
CA ALA A 292 44.02 -22.93 2.17
C ALA A 292 44.30 -22.27 0.80
N GLU A 293 43.37 -21.51 0.22
CA GLU A 293 43.47 -20.93 -1.14
C GLU A 293 42.86 -19.52 -1.29
N THR A 294 42.84 -18.74 -0.21
CA THR A 294 42.12 -17.45 -0.14
C THR A 294 42.55 -16.44 -1.23
N GLU A 295 43.86 -16.26 -1.48
CA GLU A 295 44.35 -15.30 -2.48
C GLU A 295 44.03 -15.71 -3.92
N LEU A 296 44.18 -17.00 -4.25
CA LEU A 296 43.90 -17.52 -5.60
C LEU A 296 42.40 -17.42 -5.93
N ARG A 297 41.55 -17.77 -4.97
CA ARG A 297 40.09 -17.65 -5.06
C ARG A 297 39.65 -16.21 -5.32
N ASN A 298 40.19 -15.24 -4.58
CA ASN A 298 39.81 -13.84 -4.73
C ASN A 298 40.21 -13.29 -6.11
N SER A 299 41.39 -13.66 -6.61
CA SER A 299 41.86 -13.30 -7.96
C SER A 299 40.95 -13.83 -9.07
N GLU A 300 40.52 -15.10 -8.95
CA GLU A 300 39.62 -15.72 -9.92
C GLU A 300 38.22 -15.08 -9.92
N LEU A 301 37.67 -14.77 -8.73
CA LEU A 301 36.40 -14.07 -8.62
C LEU A 301 36.45 -12.66 -9.21
N TRP A 302 37.53 -11.91 -9.00
CA TRP A 302 37.70 -10.60 -9.65
C TRP A 302 37.75 -10.71 -11.17
N LYS A 303 38.42 -11.75 -11.70
CA LYS A 303 38.43 -12.03 -13.14
C LYS A 303 37.02 -12.27 -13.69
N GLN A 304 36.19 -13.03 -12.97
CA GLN A 304 34.78 -13.24 -13.34
C GLN A 304 33.98 -11.94 -13.35
N VAL A 305 34.19 -11.05 -12.38
CA VAL A 305 33.51 -9.74 -12.32
C VAL A 305 33.91 -8.81 -13.48
N GLU A 306 35.18 -8.83 -13.86
CA GLU A 306 35.79 -7.96 -14.89
C GLU A 306 35.57 -8.50 -16.32
N ASP A 307 35.30 -9.79 -16.47
CA ASP A 307 35.04 -10.41 -17.77
C ASP A 307 33.63 -10.07 -18.30
N HIS A 308 33.59 -9.29 -19.38
CA HIS A 308 32.34 -8.90 -20.04
C HIS A 308 31.64 -10.04 -20.78
N THR A 309 32.31 -11.17 -21.02
CA THR A 309 31.70 -12.37 -21.61
C THR A 309 30.93 -13.20 -20.59
N THR A 310 31.19 -12.99 -19.29
CA THR A 310 30.49 -13.67 -18.20
C THR A 310 29.07 -13.12 -18.04
N SER A 311 28.10 -14.00 -17.79
CA SER A 311 26.70 -13.62 -17.64
C SER A 311 26.51 -12.64 -16.46
N PRO A 312 25.62 -11.62 -16.58
CA PRO A 312 25.38 -10.67 -15.47
C PRO A 312 25.01 -11.33 -14.12
N PRO A 313 24.19 -12.41 -14.07
CA PRO A 313 23.89 -13.10 -12.82
C PRO A 313 25.11 -13.73 -12.13
N MET A 314 26.03 -14.31 -12.90
CA MET A 314 27.28 -14.89 -12.37
C MET A 314 28.22 -13.80 -11.88
N ARG A 315 28.37 -12.70 -12.65
CA ARG A 315 29.16 -11.53 -12.25
C ARG A 315 28.66 -10.95 -10.94
N PHE A 316 27.35 -10.87 -10.75
CA PHE A 316 26.74 -10.36 -9.53
C PHE A 316 27.03 -11.25 -8.32
N ARG A 317 26.93 -12.58 -8.46
CA ARG A 317 27.25 -13.53 -7.37
C ARG A 317 28.74 -13.54 -7.03
N ALA A 318 29.62 -13.47 -8.03
CA ALA A 318 31.05 -13.30 -7.81
C ALA A 318 31.34 -12.01 -7.02
N LEU A 319 30.67 -10.92 -7.38
CA LEU A 319 30.77 -9.64 -6.67
C LEU A 319 30.26 -9.74 -5.23
N ALA A 320 29.10 -10.39 -5.01
CA ALA A 320 28.57 -10.62 -3.66
C ALA A 320 29.50 -11.46 -2.79
N ALA A 321 30.23 -12.42 -3.40
CA ALA A 321 31.19 -13.26 -2.69
C ALA A 321 32.42 -12.45 -2.26
N LEU A 322 32.95 -11.65 -3.18
CA LEU A 322 34.06 -10.74 -2.93
C LEU A 322 33.73 -9.73 -1.83
N ALA A 323 32.47 -9.31 -1.66
CA ALA A 323 32.10 -8.41 -0.58
C ALA A 323 32.41 -9.00 0.81
N THR A 324 32.43 -10.32 0.94
CA THR A 324 32.80 -11.02 2.18
C THR A 324 34.27 -11.45 2.19
N PHE A 325 34.83 -11.84 1.05
CA PHE A 325 36.18 -12.40 0.99
C PHE A 325 37.29 -11.36 0.77
N ASP A 326 36.96 -10.16 0.27
CA ASP A 326 37.93 -9.15 -0.14
C ASP A 326 37.35 -7.72 -0.04
N SER A 327 36.78 -7.38 1.14
CA SER A 327 36.03 -6.13 1.34
C SER A 327 36.89 -4.85 1.30
N GLU A 328 38.18 -4.94 1.60
CA GLU A 328 39.08 -3.78 1.69
C GLU A 328 39.78 -3.45 0.36
N ASN A 329 39.51 -4.22 -0.70
CA ASN A 329 40.21 -4.06 -1.96
C ASN A 329 39.90 -2.72 -2.64
N GLN A 330 40.93 -1.97 -3.07
CA GLN A 330 40.77 -0.72 -3.80
C GLN A 330 39.96 -0.87 -5.10
N ARG A 331 39.90 -2.09 -5.66
CA ARG A 331 39.07 -2.40 -6.82
C ARG A 331 37.63 -1.99 -6.60
N TRP A 332 37.07 -2.04 -5.39
CA TRP A 332 35.68 -1.62 -5.08
C TRP A 332 35.33 -0.20 -5.52
N ALA A 333 36.30 0.73 -5.45
CA ALA A 333 36.12 2.11 -5.90
C ALA A 333 36.06 2.22 -7.43
N ASN A 334 36.86 1.42 -8.14
CA ASN A 334 36.92 1.43 -9.60
C ASN A 334 35.70 0.72 -10.21
N GLY A 335 34.95 1.38 -11.09
CA GLY A 335 33.77 0.78 -11.75
C GLY A 335 32.57 0.58 -10.83
N SER A 336 32.44 1.40 -9.78
CA SER A 336 31.32 1.37 -8.84
C SER A 336 29.96 1.54 -9.54
N GLU A 337 29.89 2.29 -10.63
CA GLU A 337 28.67 2.49 -11.41
C GLU A 337 28.14 1.18 -12.02
N GLN A 338 28.99 0.43 -12.74
CA GLN A 338 28.58 -0.83 -13.37
C GLN A 338 28.18 -1.86 -12.31
N ARG A 339 28.85 -1.85 -11.15
CA ARG A 339 28.60 -2.79 -10.06
C ARG A 339 27.34 -2.50 -9.28
N VAL A 340 27.10 -1.23 -8.93
CA VAL A 340 25.83 -0.79 -8.36
C VAL A 340 24.69 -1.08 -9.32
N SER A 341 24.90 -0.92 -10.64
CA SER A 341 23.89 -1.29 -11.65
C SER A 341 23.49 -2.77 -11.58
N LEU A 342 24.41 -3.70 -11.27
CA LEU A 342 24.08 -5.12 -11.09
C LEU A 342 23.19 -5.35 -9.87
N LEU A 343 23.43 -4.63 -8.77
CA LEU A 343 22.58 -4.68 -7.58
C LEU A 343 21.17 -4.13 -7.88
N LEU A 344 21.09 -2.99 -8.57
CA LEU A 344 19.81 -2.34 -8.90
C LEU A 344 18.95 -3.11 -9.92
N GLN A 345 19.51 -4.15 -10.54
CA GLN A 345 18.80 -5.05 -11.45
C GLN A 345 18.19 -6.27 -10.75
N GLN A 346 18.48 -6.48 -9.45
CA GLN A 346 17.95 -7.62 -8.72
C GLN A 346 16.46 -7.48 -8.42
N ALA A 347 15.79 -8.62 -8.28
CA ALA A 347 14.37 -8.65 -7.95
C ALA A 347 14.11 -8.08 -6.53
N PRO A 348 13.07 -7.25 -6.33
CA PRO A 348 12.78 -6.67 -5.01
C PRO A 348 12.68 -7.67 -3.84
N PRO A 349 12.09 -8.88 -3.99
CA PRO A 349 12.01 -9.85 -2.88
C PRO A 349 13.38 -10.35 -2.39
N GLU A 350 14.37 -10.41 -3.28
CA GLU A 350 15.73 -10.90 -2.96
C GLU A 350 16.64 -9.78 -2.45
N MET A 351 16.24 -8.52 -2.65
CA MET A 351 17.08 -7.35 -2.39
C MET A 351 17.58 -7.30 -0.93
N GLY A 352 16.75 -7.70 0.04
CA GLY A 352 17.14 -7.75 1.45
C GLY A 352 18.27 -8.76 1.74
N MET A 353 18.30 -9.90 1.04
CA MET A 353 19.37 -10.89 1.22
C MET A 353 20.68 -10.38 0.59
N TRP A 354 20.58 -9.80 -0.61
CA TRP A 354 21.74 -9.29 -1.32
C TRP A 354 22.37 -8.07 -0.65
N THR A 355 21.56 -7.13 -0.18
CA THR A 355 22.05 -5.95 0.56
C THR A 355 22.82 -6.36 1.82
N LYS A 356 22.33 -7.35 2.58
CA LYS A 356 23.09 -7.93 3.70
C LYS A 356 24.46 -8.48 3.29
N ALA A 357 24.54 -9.17 2.16
CA ALA A 357 25.82 -9.69 1.64
C ALA A 357 26.82 -8.56 1.28
N PHE A 358 26.32 -7.40 0.85
CA PHE A 358 27.14 -6.24 0.51
C PHE A 358 27.41 -5.27 1.68
N CYS A 359 26.88 -5.54 2.87
CA CYS A 359 27.10 -4.69 4.04
C CYS A 359 28.60 -4.41 4.33
N PRO A 360 29.55 -5.37 4.19
CA PRO A 360 30.97 -5.08 4.44
C PRO A 360 31.59 -4.03 3.50
N VAL A 361 30.99 -3.80 2.32
CA VAL A 361 31.49 -2.85 1.31
C VAL A 361 30.58 -1.63 1.16
N LYS A 362 29.61 -1.43 2.07
CA LYS A 362 28.58 -0.39 1.96
C LYS A 362 29.18 1.01 1.74
N ALA A 363 30.29 1.34 2.39
CA ALA A 363 30.96 2.64 2.28
C ALA A 363 31.36 3.01 0.84
N HIS A 364 31.73 2.02 0.01
CA HIS A 364 32.08 2.26 -1.39
C HIS A 364 30.88 2.59 -2.27
N TRP A 365 29.67 2.22 -1.85
CA TRP A 365 28.45 2.29 -2.67
C TRP A 365 27.47 3.37 -2.23
N LEU A 366 27.56 3.84 -0.98
CA LEU A 366 26.65 4.87 -0.43
C LEU A 366 26.54 6.10 -1.34
N THR A 367 27.66 6.65 -1.80
CA THR A 367 27.66 7.83 -2.68
C THR A 367 26.88 7.58 -3.96
N ARG A 368 27.15 6.45 -4.65
CA ARG A 368 26.49 6.17 -5.94
C ARG A 368 25.02 5.79 -5.77
N LEU A 369 24.66 5.08 -4.70
CA LEU A 369 23.27 4.77 -4.37
C LEU A 369 22.48 6.04 -4.06
N THR A 370 23.09 6.98 -3.32
CA THR A 370 22.52 8.30 -3.03
C THR A 370 22.28 9.11 -4.31
N GLU A 371 23.26 9.13 -5.23
CA GLU A 371 23.09 9.76 -6.54
C GLU A 371 21.93 9.17 -7.33
N VAL A 372 21.79 7.83 -7.35
CA VAL A 372 20.65 7.17 -8.02
C VAL A 372 19.34 7.50 -7.32
N PHE A 373 19.32 7.53 -5.99
CA PHE A 373 18.15 7.86 -5.18
C PHE A 373 17.58 9.24 -5.54
N HIS A 374 18.44 10.24 -5.75
CA HIS A 374 18.05 11.62 -6.10
C HIS A 374 17.76 11.89 -7.58
N LYS A 375 17.98 10.92 -8.48
CA LYS A 375 17.65 11.12 -9.90
C LYS A 375 16.16 11.41 -10.08
N THR A 376 15.81 12.44 -10.85
CA THR A 376 14.41 12.86 -11.03
C THR A 376 13.72 12.24 -12.25
N ASP A 377 14.42 11.40 -13.01
CA ASP A 377 13.90 10.78 -14.24
C ASP A 377 12.97 9.59 -13.94
N LEU A 378 11.73 9.66 -14.45
CA LEU A 378 10.69 8.64 -14.31
C LEU A 378 11.12 7.28 -14.90
N SER A 379 11.99 7.26 -15.92
CA SER A 379 12.52 6.01 -16.49
C SER A 379 13.31 5.17 -15.47
N ASN A 380 13.75 5.80 -14.37
CA ASN A 380 14.53 5.17 -13.31
C ASN A 380 13.71 4.85 -12.06
N SER A 381 12.38 4.96 -12.05
CA SER A 381 11.55 4.70 -10.85
C SER A 381 11.87 3.35 -10.18
N GLY A 382 11.97 2.26 -10.95
CA GLY A 382 12.35 0.95 -10.41
C GLY A 382 13.75 0.92 -9.78
N LYS A 383 14.74 1.54 -10.45
CA LYS A 383 16.12 1.66 -9.93
C LYS A 383 16.20 2.54 -8.68
N ARG A 384 15.39 3.60 -8.60
CA ARG A 384 15.31 4.49 -7.43
C ARG A 384 14.72 3.79 -6.21
N LYS A 385 13.69 2.96 -6.42
CA LYS A 385 13.14 2.10 -5.37
C LYS A 385 14.15 1.06 -4.91
N ALA A 386 14.87 0.41 -5.83
CA ALA A 386 15.95 -0.51 -5.49
C ALA A 386 17.09 0.17 -4.72
N ALA A 387 17.45 1.40 -5.09
CA ALA A 387 18.43 2.20 -4.36
C ALA A 387 17.92 2.55 -2.95
N ALA A 388 16.65 2.91 -2.79
CA ALA A 388 16.05 3.14 -1.48
C ALA A 388 16.06 1.89 -0.58
N LEU A 389 15.78 0.70 -1.14
CA LEU A 389 15.90 -0.57 -0.40
C LEU A 389 17.33 -0.82 0.08
N ALA A 390 18.33 -0.57 -0.77
CA ALA A 390 19.73 -0.70 -0.39
C ALA A 390 20.16 0.31 0.68
N LEU A 391 19.77 1.59 0.52
CA LEU A 391 20.09 2.64 1.48
C LEU A 391 19.40 2.42 2.83
N ALA A 392 18.15 1.93 2.84
CA ALA A 392 17.44 1.56 4.06
C ALA A 392 18.25 0.55 4.90
N GLU A 393 18.70 -0.55 4.27
CA GLU A 393 19.49 -1.57 4.97
C GLU A 393 20.88 -1.04 5.38
N PHE A 394 21.58 -0.34 4.48
CA PHE A 394 22.94 0.13 4.74
C PHE A 394 23.04 1.21 5.83
N CYS A 395 22.00 2.02 5.96
CA CYS A 395 21.91 3.10 6.94
C CYS A 395 21.02 2.73 8.14
N ALA A 396 20.68 1.45 8.33
CA ALA A 396 19.88 0.98 9.45
C ALA A 396 20.44 1.39 10.83
N ASP A 397 21.77 1.54 10.93
CA ASP A 397 22.51 1.99 12.10
C ASP A 397 22.61 3.52 12.25
N GLN A 398 22.07 4.29 11.30
CA GLN A 398 22.22 5.75 11.19
C GLN A 398 20.84 6.44 11.04
N PRO A 399 20.10 6.63 12.16
CA PRO A 399 18.74 7.16 12.12
C PRO A 399 18.64 8.56 11.51
N ASP A 400 19.63 9.43 11.74
CA ASP A 400 19.66 10.78 11.17
C ASP A 400 19.81 10.74 9.64
N GLN A 401 20.59 9.79 9.11
CA GLN A 401 20.77 9.63 7.68
C GLN A 401 19.51 9.05 7.01
N LEU A 402 18.85 8.08 7.66
CA LEU A 402 17.55 7.57 7.20
C LEU A 402 16.50 8.67 7.19
N LEU A 403 16.47 9.52 8.21
CA LEU A 403 15.56 10.66 8.26
C LEU A 403 15.82 11.63 7.10
N GLU A 404 17.08 11.92 6.80
CA GLU A 404 17.41 12.78 5.66
C GLU A 404 16.96 12.17 4.32
N PHE A 405 17.11 10.86 4.13
CA PHE A 405 16.54 10.18 2.97
C PHE A 405 15.01 10.22 2.95
N LEU A 406 14.35 10.06 4.10
CA LEU A 406 12.89 10.14 4.21
C LEU A 406 12.38 11.52 3.74
N LEU A 407 13.02 12.59 4.19
CA LEU A 407 12.67 13.97 3.82
C LEU A 407 12.86 14.26 2.33
N GLN A 408 13.66 13.46 1.63
CA GLN A 408 13.92 13.58 0.20
C GLN A 408 13.28 12.47 -0.65
N SER A 409 12.45 11.63 -0.04
CA SER A 409 11.83 10.49 -0.71
C SER A 409 10.61 10.87 -1.55
N ASP A 410 10.53 10.31 -2.76
CA ASP A 410 9.27 10.26 -3.50
C ASP A 410 8.29 9.23 -2.91
N GLU A 411 7.12 9.06 -3.54
CA GLU A 411 6.08 8.13 -3.09
C GLU A 411 6.58 6.68 -2.95
N SER A 412 7.36 6.20 -3.92
CA SER A 412 7.86 4.82 -3.95
C SER A 412 8.95 4.57 -2.92
N GLN A 413 9.80 5.59 -2.68
CA GLN A 413 10.92 5.53 -1.75
C GLN A 413 10.46 5.73 -0.30
N PHE A 414 9.45 6.57 -0.09
CA PHE A 414 8.99 6.97 1.24
C PHE A 414 8.57 5.75 2.07
N SER A 415 7.75 4.86 1.50
CA SER A 415 7.29 3.65 2.20
C SER A 415 8.44 2.74 2.65
N VAL A 416 9.47 2.60 1.80
CA VAL A 416 10.66 1.78 2.08
C VAL A 416 11.46 2.36 3.24
N ILE A 417 11.81 3.65 3.15
CA ILE A 417 12.61 4.31 4.19
C ILE A 417 11.83 4.42 5.50
N PHE A 418 10.54 4.77 5.44
CA PHE A 418 9.69 4.90 6.63
C PHE A 418 9.55 3.58 7.38
N SER A 419 9.34 2.46 6.66
CA SER A 419 9.26 1.13 7.29
C SER A 419 10.54 0.77 8.01
N GLN A 420 11.70 1.09 7.42
CA GLN A 420 12.99 0.85 8.05
C GLN A 420 13.19 1.68 9.31
N ILE A 421 12.78 2.96 9.29
CA ILE A 421 12.84 3.82 10.47
C ILE A 421 11.98 3.23 11.61
N GLN A 422 10.79 2.72 11.31
CA GLN A 422 9.95 2.08 12.33
C GLN A 422 10.61 0.84 12.97
N LEU A 423 11.37 0.07 12.18
CA LEU A 423 12.12 -1.09 12.67
C LEU A 423 13.31 -0.70 13.55
N CYS A 424 14.04 0.38 13.20
CA CYS A 424 15.22 0.83 13.93
C CYS A 424 14.92 1.68 15.17
N GLY A 425 13.64 2.07 15.36
CA GLY A 425 13.18 2.95 16.42
C GLY A 425 12.64 4.28 15.86
N ASN A 426 11.49 4.73 16.39
CA ASN A 426 10.77 5.91 15.88
C ASN A 426 11.71 7.12 15.71
N PRO A 427 11.55 7.90 14.62
CA PRO A 427 12.38 9.07 14.40
C PRO A 427 12.10 10.10 15.51
N SER A 428 13.07 10.99 15.75
CA SER A 428 12.84 12.11 16.66
C SER A 428 11.68 12.95 16.14
N ILE A 429 10.50 12.80 16.76
CA ILE A 429 9.30 13.60 16.50
C ILE A 429 9.66 15.09 16.54
N ALA A 430 10.57 15.48 17.44
CA ALA A 430 11.07 16.85 17.53
C ALA A 430 11.78 17.33 16.25
N THR A 431 12.53 16.46 15.57
CA THR A 431 13.20 16.81 14.30
C THR A 431 12.19 16.96 13.17
N LEU A 432 11.21 16.06 13.07
CA LEU A 432 10.12 16.17 12.08
C LEU A 432 9.29 17.44 12.29
N VAL A 433 8.97 17.75 13.55
CA VAL A 433 8.27 18.97 13.95
C VAL A 433 9.09 20.21 13.57
N LYS A 434 10.41 20.20 13.83
CA LYS A 434 11.30 21.29 13.44
C LYS A 434 11.32 21.49 11.92
N GLU A 435 11.30 20.40 11.15
CA GLU A 435 11.27 20.48 9.68
C GLU A 435 9.98 21.15 9.19
N ILE A 436 8.80 20.74 9.67
CA ILE A 436 7.53 21.37 9.28
C ILE A 436 7.43 22.85 9.71
N GLU A 437 8.09 23.23 10.80
CA GLU A 437 8.16 24.61 11.32
C GLU A 437 9.25 25.45 10.63
N THR A 438 10.04 24.87 9.72
CA THR A 438 11.12 25.60 9.02
C THR A 438 10.55 26.74 8.18
N PRO A 439 10.92 28.00 8.46
CA PRO A 439 10.40 29.14 7.70
C PRO A 439 11.01 29.19 6.31
N VAL A 440 10.18 29.47 5.30
CA VAL A 440 10.65 29.82 3.96
C VAL A 440 11.03 31.30 3.97
N ASN A 441 12.23 31.64 3.49
CA ASN A 441 12.64 33.05 3.37
C ASN A 441 11.65 33.81 2.47
N PRO A 442 10.93 34.83 2.99
CA PRO A 442 9.92 35.55 2.24
C PRO A 442 10.49 36.45 1.13
N GLU A 443 11.79 36.75 1.17
CA GLU A 443 12.47 37.54 0.14
C GLU A 443 12.76 36.74 -1.14
N LEU A 444 12.75 35.41 -1.06
CA LEU A 444 12.98 34.57 -2.22
C LEU A 444 11.81 34.68 -3.20
N PRO A 445 12.09 34.86 -4.51
CA PRO A 445 11.06 34.81 -5.54
C PRO A 445 10.24 33.52 -5.45
N SER A 446 8.97 33.58 -5.84
CA SER A 446 8.13 32.38 -5.90
C SER A 446 8.70 31.28 -6.81
N SER A 447 9.45 31.64 -7.83
CA SER A 447 10.12 30.69 -8.72
C SER A 447 11.44 30.12 -8.18
N ASP A 448 11.89 30.52 -6.99
CA ASP A 448 13.16 30.05 -6.44
C ASP A 448 13.09 28.54 -6.11
N PRO A 449 14.00 27.71 -6.66
CA PRO A 449 14.00 26.25 -6.45
C PRO A 449 14.08 25.84 -4.98
N LEU A 450 14.69 26.65 -4.10
CA LEU A 450 14.81 26.34 -2.68
C LEU A 450 13.43 26.26 -2.01
N ARG A 451 12.45 27.05 -2.47
CA ARG A 451 11.09 27.01 -1.89
C ARG A 451 10.38 25.69 -2.21
N GLU A 452 10.66 25.09 -3.37
CA GLU A 452 10.18 23.75 -3.73
C GLU A 452 10.86 22.68 -2.87
N THR A 453 12.18 22.78 -2.68
CA THR A 453 12.95 21.86 -1.82
C THR A 453 12.44 21.88 -0.38
N VAL A 454 12.26 23.07 0.21
CA VAL A 454 11.75 23.20 1.59
C VAL A 454 10.33 22.65 1.68
N ALA A 455 9.43 23.00 0.76
CA ALA A 455 8.07 22.48 0.76
C ALA A 455 8.04 20.95 0.66
N PHE A 456 8.86 20.35 -0.21
CA PHE A 456 8.96 18.91 -0.37
C PHE A 456 9.38 18.20 0.92
N ARG A 457 10.37 18.74 1.62
CA ARG A 457 10.81 18.22 2.92
C ARG A 457 9.73 18.34 4.00
N GLN A 458 9.06 19.49 4.07
CA GLN A 458 7.95 19.73 4.99
C GLN A 458 6.79 18.75 4.76
N ILE A 459 6.44 18.48 3.50
CA ILE A 459 5.42 17.49 3.14
C ILE A 459 5.83 16.12 3.67
N ASN A 460 7.05 15.65 3.39
CA ASN A 460 7.53 14.36 3.87
C ASN A 460 7.56 14.26 5.39
N ALA A 461 7.98 15.31 6.08
CA ALA A 461 7.98 15.37 7.53
C ALA A 461 6.55 15.28 8.11
N ALA A 462 5.61 16.02 7.53
CA ALA A 462 4.21 16.02 7.94
C ALA A 462 3.53 14.66 7.72
N ILE A 463 3.77 14.00 6.57
CA ILE A 463 3.27 12.65 6.32
C ILE A 463 3.84 11.64 7.32
N ALA A 464 5.13 11.74 7.63
CA ALA A 464 5.76 10.90 8.64
C ALA A 464 5.10 11.08 10.01
N LEU A 465 4.81 12.33 10.41
CA LEU A 465 4.07 12.62 11.65
C LEU A 465 2.66 12.01 11.66
N LEU A 466 1.92 12.05 10.54
CA LEU A 466 0.60 11.42 10.45
C LEU A 466 0.67 9.89 10.61
N ASN A 467 1.66 9.25 9.99
CA ASN A 467 1.88 7.81 10.11
C ASN A 467 2.44 7.40 11.49
N LEU A 468 2.98 8.35 12.26
CA LEU A 468 3.39 8.18 13.66
C LEU A 468 2.31 8.59 14.67
N GLU A 469 1.08 8.80 14.21
CA GLU A 469 -0.05 9.21 15.05
C GLU A 469 0.19 10.54 15.80
N GLN A 470 0.93 11.47 15.17
CA GLN A 470 1.18 12.83 15.66
C GLN A 470 0.52 13.91 14.77
N PRO A 471 -0.81 13.92 14.62
CA PRO A 471 -1.47 14.69 13.57
C PRO A 471 -1.68 16.18 13.89
N GLU A 472 -1.66 16.55 15.17
CA GLU A 472 -2.11 17.87 15.65
C GLU A 472 -1.34 19.05 15.04
N LYS A 473 -0.05 18.88 14.75
CA LYS A 473 0.78 19.92 14.11
C LYS A 473 0.70 19.93 12.58
N VAL A 474 0.12 18.90 11.97
CA VAL A 474 0.07 18.74 10.51
C VAL A 474 -1.15 19.44 9.92
N TRP A 475 -2.32 19.33 10.56
CA TRP A 475 -3.56 19.91 10.03
C TRP A 475 -3.50 21.42 9.74
N PRO A 476 -2.84 22.26 10.56
CA PRO A 476 -2.68 23.67 10.26
C PRO A 476 -1.94 23.96 8.94
N LEU A 477 -1.05 23.06 8.48
CA LEU A 477 -0.34 23.19 7.20
C LEU A 477 -1.26 23.06 6.00
N LEU A 478 -2.43 22.44 6.19
CA LEU A 478 -3.44 22.40 5.15
C LEU A 478 -4.14 23.74 4.99
N LYS A 479 -4.00 24.73 5.87
CA LYS A 479 -4.70 26.01 5.74
C LYS A 479 -4.28 26.76 4.48
N HIS A 480 -5.24 27.44 3.82
CA HIS A 480 -4.96 28.22 2.63
C HIS A 480 -3.97 29.37 2.90
N SER A 481 -3.05 29.59 1.97
CA SER A 481 -2.07 30.68 2.04
C SER A 481 -1.68 31.16 0.64
N PRO A 482 -1.05 32.34 0.51
CA PRO A 482 -0.53 32.83 -0.77
C PRO A 482 0.48 31.89 -1.44
N ASP A 483 1.10 31.00 -0.68
CA ASP A 483 2.01 29.96 -1.16
C ASP A 483 1.44 28.57 -0.81
N PRO A 484 0.70 27.94 -1.74
CA PRO A 484 -0.01 26.70 -1.46
C PRO A 484 0.86 25.44 -1.60
N ARG A 485 2.19 25.53 -1.83
CA ARG A 485 3.01 24.35 -2.17
C ARG A 485 2.89 23.21 -1.15
N VAL A 486 3.00 23.53 0.15
CA VAL A 486 2.88 22.54 1.24
C VAL A 486 1.45 21.98 1.29
N ARG A 487 0.43 22.85 1.29
CA ARG A 487 -0.98 22.46 1.28
C ARG A 487 -1.29 21.49 0.14
N SER A 488 -0.96 21.87 -1.09
CA SER A 488 -1.21 21.06 -2.28
C SER A 488 -0.42 19.76 -2.24
N GLY A 489 0.85 19.81 -1.87
CA GLY A 489 1.67 18.61 -1.75
C GLY A 489 1.13 17.62 -0.74
N LEU A 490 0.58 18.08 0.39
CA LEU A 490 -0.09 17.24 1.38
C LEU A 490 -1.37 16.61 0.81
N ILE A 491 -2.24 17.40 0.16
CA ILE A 491 -3.46 16.92 -0.50
C ILE A 491 -3.17 15.73 -1.42
N HIS A 492 -2.06 15.80 -2.17
CA HIS A 492 -1.67 14.76 -3.12
C HIS A 492 -0.81 13.63 -2.53
N SER A 493 -0.25 13.81 -1.32
CA SER A 493 0.67 12.83 -0.71
C SER A 493 0.03 11.91 0.33
N PHE A 494 -1.18 12.22 0.84
CA PHE A 494 -1.83 11.41 1.89
C PHE A 494 -2.01 9.94 1.48
N ALA A 495 -2.73 9.68 0.38
CA ALA A 495 -3.00 8.31 -0.04
C ALA A 495 -1.73 7.55 -0.52
N PRO A 496 -0.89 8.13 -1.41
CA PRO A 496 0.28 7.42 -1.94
C PRO A 496 1.33 7.07 -0.87
N LYS A 497 1.39 7.84 0.22
CA LYS A 497 2.35 7.63 1.32
C LYS A 497 1.73 7.01 2.57
N GLY A 498 0.56 6.41 2.43
CA GLY A 498 0.03 5.47 3.41
C GLY A 498 -0.84 6.06 4.52
N VAL A 499 -1.16 7.36 4.51
CA VAL A 499 -2.03 7.97 5.53
C VAL A 499 -3.41 7.27 5.53
N PRO A 500 -3.94 6.79 6.66
CA PRO A 500 -5.25 6.15 6.71
C PRO A 500 -6.41 7.15 6.48
N PRO A 501 -7.42 6.83 5.63
CA PRO A 501 -8.58 7.70 5.41
C PRO A 501 -9.36 8.03 6.70
N GLN A 502 -9.36 7.12 7.68
CA GLN A 502 -10.05 7.31 8.96
C GLN A 502 -9.54 8.53 9.72
N GLN A 503 -8.24 8.85 9.63
CA GLN A 503 -7.69 10.07 10.23
C GLN A 503 -8.29 11.32 9.57
N ILE A 504 -8.51 11.29 8.26
CA ILE A 504 -9.10 12.39 7.48
C ILE A 504 -10.58 12.56 7.84
N PHE A 505 -11.35 11.47 7.91
CA PHE A 505 -12.75 11.50 8.36
C PHE A 505 -12.88 12.08 9.77
N ALA A 506 -12.04 11.61 10.70
CA ALA A 506 -12.03 12.09 12.07
C ALA A 506 -11.66 13.58 12.16
N GLN A 507 -10.70 14.06 11.36
CA GLN A 507 -10.36 15.48 11.32
C GLN A 507 -11.50 16.31 10.71
N LEU A 508 -12.12 15.87 9.61
CA LEU A 508 -13.18 16.63 8.94
C LEU A 508 -14.43 16.83 9.82
N ALA A 509 -14.70 15.91 10.75
CA ALA A 509 -15.80 16.01 11.70
C ALA A 509 -15.59 17.08 12.78
N ARG A 510 -14.33 17.41 13.13
CA ARG A 510 -13.99 18.40 14.19
C ARG A 510 -13.48 19.72 13.65
N GLU A 511 -12.92 19.74 12.46
CA GLU A 511 -12.34 20.93 11.84
C GLU A 511 -13.40 21.98 11.53
N ARG A 512 -13.07 23.26 11.77
CA ARG A 512 -13.97 24.40 11.53
C ARG A 512 -13.46 25.34 10.45
N ASP A 513 -12.15 25.34 10.17
CA ASP A 513 -11.60 26.17 9.12
C ASP A 513 -12.00 25.62 7.75
N PRO A 514 -12.76 26.37 6.93
CA PRO A 514 -13.29 25.86 5.68
C PRO A 514 -12.17 25.49 4.69
N SER A 515 -11.05 26.20 4.73
CA SER A 515 -9.92 25.89 3.86
C SER A 515 -9.30 24.54 4.19
N ILE A 516 -9.12 24.22 5.48
CA ILE A 516 -8.57 22.93 5.90
C ILE A 516 -9.54 21.80 5.53
N ARG A 517 -10.83 21.99 5.79
CA ARG A 517 -11.88 21.04 5.42
C ARG A 517 -11.88 20.76 3.90
N GLN A 518 -11.68 21.80 3.09
CA GLN A 518 -11.61 21.66 1.64
C GLN A 518 -10.42 20.79 1.24
N ALA A 519 -9.24 21.05 1.81
CA ALA A 519 -8.04 20.26 1.54
C ALA A 519 -8.22 18.78 1.92
N LEU A 520 -8.84 18.52 3.08
CA LEU A 520 -9.16 17.15 3.52
C LEU A 520 -10.08 16.44 2.52
N ILE A 521 -11.15 17.10 2.05
CA ILE A 521 -12.06 16.55 1.04
C ILE A 521 -11.32 16.28 -0.27
N LEU A 522 -10.51 17.22 -0.75
CA LEU A 522 -9.73 17.03 -1.98
C LEU A 522 -8.72 15.88 -1.86
N SER A 523 -8.17 15.64 -0.67
CA SER A 523 -7.23 14.55 -0.41
C SER A 523 -7.88 13.16 -0.44
N LEU A 524 -9.17 13.06 -0.09
CA LEU A 524 -9.91 11.80 -0.16
C LEU A 524 -10.02 11.28 -1.60
N GLY A 525 -10.05 12.18 -2.58
CA GLY A 525 -10.04 11.78 -3.98
C GLY A 525 -8.71 11.19 -4.45
N GLN A 526 -7.66 11.10 -3.62
CA GLN A 526 -6.43 10.37 -3.94
C GLN A 526 -6.51 8.87 -3.62
N TYR A 527 -7.53 8.45 -2.88
CA TYR A 527 -7.74 7.06 -2.54
C TYR A 527 -8.57 6.35 -3.62
N ASP A 528 -8.29 5.07 -3.82
CA ASP A 528 -9.18 4.21 -4.57
C ASP A 528 -10.50 3.98 -3.79
N GLN A 529 -11.57 3.70 -4.53
CA GLN A 529 -12.90 3.56 -3.94
C GLN A 529 -12.99 2.37 -2.96
N GLN A 530 -12.24 1.29 -3.20
CA GLN A 530 -12.28 0.11 -2.34
C GLN A 530 -11.70 0.41 -0.96
N ARG A 531 -10.57 1.14 -0.91
CA ARG A 531 -9.93 1.57 0.34
C ARG A 531 -10.79 2.56 1.11
N LEU A 532 -11.51 3.46 0.44
CA LEU A 532 -12.46 4.36 1.10
C LEU A 532 -13.66 3.60 1.67
N VAL A 533 -14.23 2.66 0.91
CA VAL A 533 -15.35 1.82 1.38
C VAL A 533 -14.95 1.00 2.60
N ALA A 534 -13.77 0.37 2.56
CA ALA A 534 -13.21 -0.35 3.71
C ALA A 534 -12.97 0.55 4.94
N ALA A 535 -12.78 1.86 4.73
CA ALA A 535 -12.59 2.84 5.79
C ALA A 535 -13.89 3.45 6.34
N GLY A 536 -15.07 3.10 5.78
CA GLY A 536 -16.37 3.63 6.22
C GLY A 536 -17.00 4.69 5.31
N TRP A 537 -16.62 4.75 4.02
CA TRP A 537 -17.19 5.73 3.07
C TRP A 537 -18.72 5.78 3.04
N ASN A 538 -19.39 4.63 3.11
CA ASN A 538 -20.86 4.57 3.01
C ASN A 538 -21.58 5.30 4.15
N GLU A 539 -20.98 5.32 5.35
CA GLU A 539 -21.51 6.05 6.51
C GLU A 539 -21.16 7.54 6.43
N PHE A 540 -20.05 7.86 5.78
CA PHE A 540 -19.54 9.22 5.63
C PHE A 540 -20.18 9.98 4.44
N GLN A 541 -20.60 9.29 3.40
CA GLN A 541 -21.16 9.90 2.19
C GLN A 541 -22.35 10.83 2.45
N PRO A 542 -23.36 10.48 3.27
CA PRO A 542 -24.49 11.38 3.56
C PRO A 542 -24.04 12.71 4.20
N TYR A 543 -22.95 12.70 4.98
CA TYR A 543 -22.37 13.92 5.52
C TYR A 543 -21.79 14.81 4.40
N LEU A 544 -21.10 14.25 3.40
CA LEU A 544 -20.63 15.02 2.24
C LEU A 544 -21.77 15.60 1.39
N GLU A 545 -22.84 14.84 1.19
CA GLU A 545 -24.05 15.33 0.50
C GLU A 545 -24.66 16.52 1.26
N SER A 546 -24.77 16.39 2.59
CA SER A 546 -25.22 17.50 3.45
C SER A 546 -24.31 18.73 3.36
N LEU A 547 -22.99 18.55 3.26
CA LEU A 547 -22.05 19.66 3.06
C LEU A 547 -22.22 20.30 1.68
N TYR A 548 -22.35 19.50 0.63
CA TYR A 548 -22.62 20.00 -0.72
C TYR A 548 -23.87 20.88 -0.76
N GLU A 549 -24.93 20.50 -0.05
CA GLU A 549 -26.20 21.24 -0.01
C GLU A 549 -26.17 22.50 0.84
N ASN A 550 -25.56 22.43 2.03
CA ASN A 550 -25.80 23.41 3.09
C ASN A 550 -24.59 24.29 3.43
N GLU A 551 -23.39 23.94 2.96
CA GLU A 551 -22.18 24.66 3.33
C GLU A 551 -22.16 26.08 2.74
N LEU A 552 -21.68 27.02 3.55
CA LEU A 552 -21.67 28.45 3.24
C LEU A 552 -20.49 28.84 2.35
N ASP A 553 -19.40 28.07 2.46
CA ASP A 553 -18.16 28.27 1.73
C ASP A 553 -18.22 27.65 0.32
N PRO A 554 -17.91 28.42 -0.74
CA PRO A 554 -17.98 27.94 -2.12
C PRO A 554 -16.88 26.93 -2.45
N GLY A 555 -15.69 27.06 -1.82
CA GLY A 555 -14.60 26.12 -1.99
C GLY A 555 -14.97 24.73 -1.51
N LEU A 556 -15.60 24.66 -0.33
CA LEU A 556 -16.14 23.41 0.21
C LEU A 556 -17.26 22.82 -0.64
N HIS A 557 -18.22 23.64 -1.04
CA HIS A 557 -19.31 23.20 -1.92
C HIS A 557 -18.75 22.54 -3.20
N SER A 558 -17.84 23.22 -3.89
CA SER A 558 -17.22 22.69 -5.11
C SER A 558 -16.32 21.47 -4.84
N ALA A 559 -15.62 21.40 -3.70
CA ALA A 559 -14.82 20.22 -3.35
C ALA A 559 -15.69 18.98 -3.09
N CYS A 560 -16.85 19.15 -2.45
CA CYS A 560 -17.83 18.07 -2.28
C CYS A 560 -18.41 17.65 -3.63
N GLU A 561 -18.76 18.62 -4.48
CA GLU A 561 -19.25 18.37 -5.84
C GLU A 561 -18.26 17.50 -6.62
N TRP A 562 -16.99 17.90 -6.63
CA TRP A 562 -15.91 17.18 -7.30
C TRP A 562 -15.75 15.75 -6.78
N LEU A 563 -15.70 15.57 -5.46
CA LEU A 563 -15.45 14.26 -4.85
C LEU A 563 -16.60 13.29 -5.10
N LEU A 564 -17.85 13.76 -4.97
CA LEU A 564 -19.04 12.96 -5.25
C LEU A 564 -19.09 12.55 -6.73
N GLN A 565 -18.82 13.48 -7.65
CA GLN A 565 -18.75 13.18 -9.08
C GLN A 565 -17.64 12.20 -9.43
N LYS A 566 -16.46 12.33 -8.81
CA LYS A 566 -15.32 11.43 -9.03
C LYS A 566 -15.66 9.97 -8.76
N PHE A 567 -16.54 9.70 -7.80
CA PHE A 567 -17.01 8.35 -7.47
C PHE A 567 -18.39 8.02 -8.07
N HIS A 568 -18.79 8.74 -9.12
CA HIS A 568 -20.03 8.51 -9.88
C HIS A 568 -21.32 8.60 -9.04
N HIS A 569 -21.31 9.40 -7.97
CA HIS A 569 -22.51 9.66 -7.18
C HIS A 569 -23.40 10.69 -7.85
N THR A 570 -24.71 10.48 -7.76
CA THR A 570 -25.69 11.45 -8.24
C THR A 570 -25.76 12.60 -7.25
N LEU A 571 -25.51 13.83 -7.72
CA LEU A 571 -25.56 15.01 -6.88
C LEU A 571 -27.00 15.36 -6.49
N PRO A 572 -27.25 15.78 -5.24
CA PRO A 572 -28.53 16.34 -4.85
C PRO A 572 -28.94 17.55 -5.71
N VAL A 573 -30.23 17.67 -6.01
CA VAL A 573 -30.73 18.79 -6.81
C VAL A 573 -30.90 20.02 -5.92
N LEU A 574 -30.11 21.05 -6.21
CA LEU A 574 -30.14 22.30 -5.44
C LEU A 574 -31.22 23.28 -5.95
N PRO A 575 -31.85 24.06 -5.05
CA PRO A 575 -32.86 25.03 -5.43
C PRO A 575 -32.25 26.16 -6.27
N ARG A 576 -32.93 26.51 -7.37
CA ARG A 576 -32.52 27.62 -8.25
C ARG A 576 -33.07 28.94 -7.73
N SER A 577 -32.24 29.98 -7.81
CA SER A 577 -32.67 31.35 -7.56
C SER A 577 -33.63 31.77 -8.66
N GLN A 578 -34.88 32.08 -8.29
CA GLN A 578 -35.93 32.44 -9.24
C GLN A 578 -35.97 33.96 -9.52
N ASP A 579 -35.37 34.78 -8.65
CA ASP A 579 -35.30 36.23 -8.79
C ASP A 579 -33.84 36.72 -8.66
N ALA A 580 -33.39 37.46 -9.67
CA ALA A 580 -32.09 38.12 -9.70
C ALA A 580 -31.87 39.12 -8.55
N ASN A 581 -32.94 39.59 -7.89
CA ASN A 581 -32.89 40.47 -6.73
C ASN A 581 -32.88 39.72 -5.39
N SER A 582 -33.17 38.41 -5.37
CA SER A 582 -33.10 37.58 -4.16
C SER A 582 -31.71 36.95 -3.93
N ILE A 583 -30.70 37.38 -4.70
CA ILE A 583 -29.33 36.86 -4.60
C ILE A 583 -28.74 37.32 -3.26
N PRO A 584 -28.14 36.41 -2.47
CA PRO A 584 -27.55 36.78 -1.19
C PRO A 584 -26.49 37.87 -1.38
N THR A 585 -26.68 39.00 -0.70
CA THR A 585 -25.61 39.98 -0.52
C THR A 585 -24.51 39.39 0.34
N THR A 586 -23.27 39.83 0.18
CA THR A 586 -22.11 39.34 0.94
C THR A 586 -22.24 39.48 2.46
N ALA A 587 -23.24 40.21 2.95
CA ALA A 587 -23.58 40.33 4.36
C ALA A 587 -24.29 39.08 4.94
N ASP A 588 -24.94 38.26 4.09
CA ASP A 588 -25.68 37.06 4.51
C ASP A 588 -24.91 35.78 4.16
N GLN A 589 -24.38 35.15 5.21
CA GLN A 589 -23.81 33.80 5.38
C GLN A 589 -23.37 32.95 4.16
N ARG A 590 -24.15 32.76 3.08
CA ARG A 590 -23.80 31.84 1.96
C ARG A 590 -23.15 32.59 0.79
N ARG A 591 -21.90 32.26 0.44
CA ARG A 591 -21.12 32.94 -0.61
C ARG A 591 -21.26 32.30 -2.00
N TRP A 592 -22.37 31.64 -2.26
CA TRP A 592 -22.70 31.08 -3.57
C TRP A 592 -24.21 30.84 -3.71
N HIS A 593 -24.70 30.74 -4.95
CA HIS A 593 -26.10 30.41 -5.25
C HIS A 593 -26.20 29.69 -6.61
N ILE A 594 -27.33 29.03 -6.87
CA ILE A 594 -27.63 28.45 -8.19
C ILE A 594 -28.50 29.41 -8.98
N ASN A 595 -28.15 29.73 -10.22
CA ASN A 595 -28.96 30.59 -11.08
C ASN A 595 -30.12 29.83 -11.78
N SER A 596 -30.93 30.53 -12.57
CA SER A 596 -32.07 29.94 -13.30
C SER A 596 -31.69 28.79 -14.26
N GLN A 597 -30.43 28.79 -14.74
CA GLN A 597 -29.86 27.78 -15.63
C GLN A 597 -29.17 26.61 -14.93
N GLY A 598 -29.14 26.60 -13.60
CA GLY A 598 -28.49 25.55 -12.82
C GLY A 598 -26.97 25.75 -12.66
N ALA A 599 -26.43 26.92 -13.01
CA ALA A 599 -25.02 27.23 -12.78
C ALA A 599 -24.79 27.68 -11.34
N THR A 600 -23.80 27.10 -10.67
CA THR A 600 -23.28 27.62 -9.39
C THR A 600 -22.54 28.93 -9.63
N MET A 601 -23.03 29.98 -8.99
CA MET A 601 -22.48 31.34 -9.03
C MET A 601 -21.80 31.63 -7.69
N ILE A 602 -20.48 31.76 -7.70
CA ILE A 602 -19.64 32.06 -6.55
C ILE A 602 -19.61 33.57 -6.33
N VAL A 603 -19.86 34.00 -5.09
CA VAL A 603 -19.90 35.41 -4.70
C VAL A 603 -18.54 35.84 -4.15
N VAL A 604 -17.95 36.83 -4.82
CA VAL A 604 -16.71 37.50 -4.41
C VAL A 604 -17.06 38.85 -3.81
N ALA A 605 -16.48 39.13 -2.64
CA ALA A 605 -16.76 40.35 -1.90
C ALA A 605 -16.11 41.60 -2.52
N ALA A 606 -16.79 42.74 -2.34
CA ALA A 606 -16.21 44.05 -2.60
C ALA A 606 -14.90 44.25 -1.84
N MET A 607 -14.05 45.12 -2.38
CA MET A 607 -12.72 45.42 -1.86
C MET A 607 -11.76 44.22 -1.85
N THR A 608 -12.04 43.19 -2.64
CA THR A 608 -11.08 42.12 -2.92
C THR A 608 -9.80 42.72 -3.51
N ARG A 609 -8.67 42.47 -2.84
CA ARG A 609 -7.34 42.92 -3.25
C ARG A 609 -6.46 41.73 -3.58
N PHE A 610 -5.75 41.80 -4.70
CA PHE A 610 -4.79 40.77 -5.09
C PHE A 610 -3.66 41.36 -5.95
N LYS A 611 -2.59 40.58 -6.12
CA LYS A 611 -1.46 40.91 -6.98
C LYS A 611 -1.70 40.32 -8.37
N MET A 612 -1.99 41.17 -9.35
CA MET A 612 -2.22 40.79 -10.75
C MET A 612 -0.91 40.80 -11.53
N GLY A 613 -0.76 39.87 -12.49
CA GLY A 613 0.42 39.72 -13.34
C GLY A 613 1.49 38.79 -12.76
N SER A 614 2.57 38.60 -13.50
CA SER A 614 3.66 37.66 -13.16
C SER A 614 5.02 38.38 -13.05
N PRO A 615 5.83 38.08 -12.01
CA PRO A 615 7.17 38.65 -11.88
C PRO A 615 8.07 38.17 -13.01
N SER A 616 9.11 38.94 -13.33
CA SER A 616 10.06 38.58 -14.40
C SER A 616 10.82 37.28 -14.15
N THR A 617 10.87 36.83 -12.89
CA THR A 617 11.49 35.57 -12.49
C THR A 617 10.57 34.37 -12.64
N GLU A 618 9.26 34.55 -12.85
CA GLU A 618 8.30 33.43 -12.99
C GLU A 618 8.70 32.55 -14.17
N ALA A 619 8.81 31.25 -13.93
CA ALA A 619 9.19 30.31 -14.97
C ALA A 619 8.16 30.33 -16.11
N GLN A 620 8.64 30.24 -17.36
CA GLN A 620 7.79 30.21 -18.55
C GLN A 620 6.86 31.43 -18.70
N ARG A 621 7.23 32.58 -18.10
CA ARG A 621 6.50 33.84 -18.24
C ARG A 621 6.29 34.21 -19.71
N GLY A 622 5.04 34.52 -20.05
CA GLY A 622 4.65 34.96 -21.38
C GLY A 622 5.10 36.40 -21.66
N PRO A 623 5.38 36.75 -22.94
CA PRO A 623 5.80 38.10 -23.31
C PRO A 623 4.70 39.15 -23.08
N PHE A 624 3.42 38.73 -23.08
CA PHE A 624 2.26 39.61 -22.93
C PHE A 624 1.71 39.64 -21.51
N ASP A 625 2.26 38.87 -20.58
CA ASP A 625 1.82 38.89 -19.19
C ASP A 625 1.95 40.29 -18.60
N ASN A 626 0.98 40.68 -17.77
CA ASN A 626 1.04 41.92 -17.02
C ASN A 626 2.26 41.93 -16.08
N LYS A 627 2.87 43.10 -15.91
CA LYS A 627 3.83 43.30 -14.81
C LYS A 627 3.08 43.22 -13.48
N PRO A 628 3.71 42.73 -12.40
CA PRO A 628 3.03 42.61 -11.12
C PRO A 628 2.57 43.97 -10.60
N HIS A 629 1.28 44.09 -10.26
CA HIS A 629 0.70 45.27 -9.63
C HIS A 629 -0.49 44.89 -8.76
N VAL A 630 -0.85 45.75 -7.79
CA VAL A 630 -1.98 45.49 -6.90
C VAL A 630 -3.26 46.00 -7.55
N VAL A 631 -4.28 45.14 -7.61
CA VAL A 631 -5.62 45.47 -8.09
C VAL A 631 -6.60 45.40 -6.93
N THR A 632 -7.55 46.33 -6.88
CA THR A 632 -8.68 46.32 -5.94
C THR A 632 -9.99 46.32 -6.73
N ILE A 633 -10.83 45.31 -6.52
CA ILE A 633 -12.17 45.23 -7.12
C ILE A 633 -13.16 45.89 -6.14
N PRO A 634 -13.72 47.08 -6.44
CA PRO A 634 -14.42 47.89 -5.45
C PRO A 634 -15.88 47.46 -5.20
N TYR A 635 -16.37 46.45 -5.91
CA TYR A 635 -17.76 45.98 -5.86
C TYR A 635 -17.80 44.46 -5.64
N SER A 636 -18.90 43.97 -5.09
CA SER A 636 -19.16 42.53 -5.00
C SER A 636 -19.64 42.04 -6.37
N PHE A 637 -19.25 40.84 -6.76
CA PHE A 637 -19.71 40.22 -7.99
C PHE A 637 -19.90 38.72 -7.80
N ALA A 638 -20.72 38.11 -8.65
CA ALA A 638 -20.86 36.68 -8.74
C ALA A 638 -20.25 36.18 -10.05
N VAL A 639 -19.56 35.03 -10.03
CA VAL A 639 -18.95 34.37 -11.19
C VAL A 639 -19.33 32.90 -11.26
N SER A 640 -19.54 32.32 -12.45
CA SER A 640 -19.85 30.90 -12.57
C SER A 640 -18.65 30.02 -12.19
N SER A 641 -18.87 29.02 -11.32
CA SER A 641 -17.83 28.08 -10.88
C SER A 641 -17.22 27.29 -12.03
N LYS A 642 -18.02 27.03 -13.07
CA LYS A 642 -17.67 26.29 -14.29
C LYS A 642 -17.84 27.18 -15.53
N LEU A 643 -17.22 26.77 -16.62
CA LEU A 643 -17.50 27.31 -17.96
C LEU A 643 -18.96 27.04 -18.33
N VAL A 644 -19.56 27.89 -19.18
CA VAL A 644 -20.92 27.64 -19.70
C VAL A 644 -20.92 26.37 -20.54
N THR A 645 -21.88 25.49 -20.26
CA THR A 645 -21.99 24.18 -20.92
C THR A 645 -22.77 24.26 -22.23
N VAL A 646 -22.60 23.24 -23.08
CA VAL A 646 -23.41 23.05 -24.28
C VAL A 646 -24.90 23.01 -23.93
N ALA A 647 -25.30 22.25 -22.90
CA ALA A 647 -26.68 22.15 -22.43
C ALA A 647 -27.30 23.52 -22.10
N GLN A 648 -26.52 24.38 -21.43
CA GLN A 648 -26.95 25.73 -21.07
C GLN A 648 -27.09 26.62 -22.30
N PHE A 649 -26.11 26.57 -23.21
CA PHE A 649 -26.11 27.40 -24.41
C PHE A 649 -27.20 27.01 -25.42
N LEU A 650 -27.52 25.72 -25.55
CA LEU A 650 -28.60 25.24 -26.43
C LEU A 650 -29.98 25.79 -26.06
N LYS A 651 -30.22 26.15 -24.80
CA LYS A 651 -31.46 26.81 -24.37
C LYS A 651 -31.59 28.25 -24.89
N PHE A 652 -30.45 28.92 -25.10
CA PHE A 652 -30.40 30.24 -25.73
C PHE A 652 -30.48 30.13 -27.26
N ASN A 653 -29.69 29.23 -27.84
CA ASN A 653 -29.65 29.01 -29.28
C ASN A 653 -29.78 27.51 -29.61
N PRO A 654 -31.00 27.01 -29.84
CA PRO A 654 -31.23 25.61 -30.19
C PRO A 654 -30.62 25.21 -31.54
N SER A 655 -30.34 26.18 -32.41
CA SER A 655 -29.72 25.97 -33.73
C SER A 655 -28.19 26.03 -33.67
N LEU A 656 -27.60 25.75 -32.50
CA LEU A 656 -26.15 25.79 -32.31
C LEU A 656 -25.47 24.81 -33.29
N PRO A 657 -24.45 25.25 -34.06
CA PRO A 657 -23.77 24.38 -35.00
C PRO A 657 -23.09 23.18 -34.31
N ASN A 658 -23.01 22.05 -35.00
CA ASN A 658 -22.26 20.86 -34.55
C ASN A 658 -20.76 21.12 -34.34
N THR A 659 -20.22 22.25 -34.79
CA THR A 659 -18.84 22.65 -34.47
C THR A 659 -18.69 23.23 -33.07
N ALA A 660 -19.77 23.68 -32.42
CA ALA A 660 -19.73 24.28 -31.09
C ALA A 660 -20.02 23.29 -29.94
N HIS A 661 -20.34 22.03 -30.28
CA HIS A 661 -20.50 20.93 -29.34
C HIS A 661 -19.94 19.62 -29.94
N PRO A 662 -19.34 18.71 -29.15
CA PRO A 662 -18.73 17.50 -29.70
C PRO A 662 -19.81 16.55 -30.24
N ASN A 663 -19.59 15.98 -31.43
CA ASN A 663 -20.49 14.95 -31.96
C ASN A 663 -20.31 13.67 -31.12
N PRO A 664 -21.34 13.22 -30.36
CA PRO A 664 -21.22 12.07 -29.46
C PRO A 664 -20.74 10.80 -30.17
N ALA A 665 -21.27 10.54 -31.38
CA ALA A 665 -20.95 9.36 -32.17
C ALA A 665 -19.49 9.32 -32.66
N LEU A 666 -18.88 10.49 -32.90
CA LEU A 666 -17.48 10.59 -33.33
C LEU A 666 -16.50 10.67 -32.15
N SER A 667 -16.99 11.07 -30.98
CA SER A 667 -16.17 11.29 -29.77
C SER A 667 -16.21 10.11 -28.79
N GLY A 668 -17.04 9.09 -29.05
CA GLY A 668 -17.24 7.96 -28.15
C GLY A 668 -17.95 8.33 -26.84
N MET A 669 -18.67 9.46 -26.83
CA MET A 669 -19.38 10.00 -25.67
C MET A 669 -20.88 9.70 -25.77
N THR A 670 -21.55 9.62 -24.64
CA THR A 670 -23.02 9.68 -24.62
C THR A 670 -23.51 11.10 -24.94
N PRO A 671 -24.76 11.28 -25.42
CA PRO A 671 -25.33 12.60 -25.64
C PRO A 671 -25.31 13.49 -24.38
N THR A 672 -25.59 12.91 -23.21
CA THR A 672 -25.54 13.63 -21.93
C THR A 672 -24.13 14.13 -21.60
N GLU A 673 -23.11 13.31 -21.80
CA GLU A 673 -21.72 13.72 -21.59
C GLU A 673 -21.29 14.82 -22.58
N ALA A 674 -21.79 14.78 -23.81
CA ALA A 674 -21.54 15.82 -24.80
C ALA A 674 -22.13 17.17 -24.37
N GLU A 675 -23.33 17.15 -23.77
CA GLU A 675 -24.03 18.33 -23.25
C GLU A 675 -23.38 18.95 -22.00
N GLU A 676 -22.67 18.14 -21.20
CA GLU A 676 -21.90 18.57 -20.01
C GLU A 676 -20.53 19.18 -20.35
N ASN A 677 -20.08 19.11 -21.60
CA ASN A 677 -18.87 19.78 -22.03
C ASN A 677 -19.06 21.30 -22.07
N PRO A 678 -17.98 22.09 -21.91
CA PRO A 678 -18.05 23.52 -22.10
C PRO A 678 -18.39 23.84 -23.56
N VAL A 679 -19.26 24.84 -23.76
CA VAL A 679 -19.57 25.33 -25.11
C VAL A 679 -18.33 26.00 -25.70
N ARG A 680 -18.00 25.67 -26.95
CA ARG A 680 -16.80 26.16 -27.65
C ARG A 680 -17.14 26.78 -29.00
N SER A 681 -16.15 27.40 -29.65
CA SER A 681 -16.30 27.99 -30.99
C SER A 681 -17.42 29.05 -31.03
N ILE A 682 -17.60 29.74 -29.89
CA ILE A 682 -18.55 30.84 -29.70
C ILE A 682 -17.77 32.16 -29.80
N SER A 683 -18.30 33.09 -30.57
CA SER A 683 -17.76 34.45 -30.68
C SER A 683 -18.02 35.25 -29.40
N TRP A 684 -17.24 36.31 -29.19
CA TRP A 684 -17.47 37.22 -28.06
C TRP A 684 -18.89 37.80 -28.08
N PHE A 685 -19.39 38.16 -29.28
CA PHE A 685 -20.73 38.72 -29.46
C PHE A 685 -21.84 37.76 -29.04
N GLU A 686 -21.71 36.47 -29.36
CA GLU A 686 -22.68 35.45 -28.93
C GLU A 686 -22.63 35.21 -27.42
N ALA A 687 -21.43 35.23 -26.82
CA ALA A 687 -21.29 35.11 -25.37
C ALA A 687 -21.94 36.29 -24.64
N ALA A 688 -21.77 37.52 -25.16
CA ALA A 688 -22.45 38.72 -24.65
C ALA A 688 -23.98 38.66 -24.88
N ALA A 689 -24.43 38.14 -26.02
CA ALA A 689 -25.86 37.95 -26.31
C ALA A 689 -26.51 36.92 -25.36
N TYR A 690 -25.80 35.84 -25.04
CA TYR A 690 -26.22 34.87 -24.02
C TYR A 690 -26.39 35.55 -22.64
N CYS A 691 -25.49 36.45 -22.26
CA CYS A 691 -25.59 37.21 -21.02
C CYS A 691 -26.84 38.11 -20.97
N ASN A 692 -27.15 38.82 -22.06
CA ASN A 692 -28.38 39.61 -22.16
C ASN A 692 -29.64 38.72 -22.11
N TRP A 693 -29.63 37.59 -22.80
CA TRP A 693 -30.72 36.61 -22.76
C TRP A 693 -30.95 36.08 -21.35
N LEU A 694 -29.88 35.71 -20.62
CA LEU A 694 -29.99 35.23 -19.26
C LEU A 694 -30.49 36.32 -18.31
N SER A 695 -30.06 37.57 -18.51
CA SER A 695 -30.57 38.72 -17.75
C SER A 695 -32.08 38.90 -17.96
N LYS A 696 -32.55 38.80 -19.20
CA LYS A 696 -33.98 38.83 -19.54
C LYS A 696 -34.74 37.68 -18.89
N LEU A 697 -34.19 36.47 -18.95
CA LEU A 697 -34.81 35.26 -18.42
C LEU A 697 -35.03 35.36 -16.90
N GLU A 698 -34.12 36.02 -16.19
CA GLU A 698 -34.21 36.26 -14.73
C GLU A 698 -34.95 37.55 -14.36
N GLY A 699 -35.68 38.15 -15.32
CA GLY A 699 -36.55 39.30 -15.07
C GLY A 699 -35.83 40.63 -14.85
N LEU A 700 -34.57 40.77 -15.26
CA LEU A 700 -33.86 42.04 -15.21
C LEU A 700 -34.29 42.96 -16.36
N GLU A 701 -34.61 44.21 -16.02
CA GLU A 701 -34.94 45.26 -16.98
C GLU A 701 -33.75 45.58 -17.90
N GLU A 702 -34.03 45.99 -19.15
CA GLU A 702 -32.99 46.32 -20.12
C GLU A 702 -32.04 47.42 -19.63
N THR A 703 -32.50 48.31 -18.74
CA THR A 703 -31.65 49.34 -18.11
C THR A 703 -30.53 48.74 -17.27
N ASP A 704 -30.77 47.58 -16.66
CA ASP A 704 -29.82 46.84 -15.82
C ASP A 704 -28.91 45.89 -16.62
N TRP A 705 -29.09 45.76 -17.94
CA TRP A 705 -28.24 44.90 -18.77
C TRP A 705 -26.88 45.56 -19.03
N CYS A 706 -25.80 44.78 -19.02
CA CYS A 706 -24.45 45.28 -19.25
C CYS A 706 -24.16 45.66 -20.72
N TYR A 707 -24.87 45.04 -21.65
CA TYR A 707 -24.72 45.25 -23.08
C TYR A 707 -26.01 45.84 -23.67
N GLY A 708 -25.88 46.83 -24.54
CA GLY A 708 -26.96 47.38 -25.35
C GLY A 708 -27.24 46.50 -26.58
N GLN A 709 -27.37 47.12 -27.75
CA GLN A 709 -27.56 46.38 -28.99
C GLN A 709 -26.33 45.53 -29.33
N ILE A 710 -26.57 44.25 -29.65
CA ILE A 710 -25.55 43.29 -30.08
C ILE A 710 -25.95 42.74 -31.46
N THR A 711 -25.00 42.73 -32.39
CA THR A 711 -25.06 42.03 -33.68
C THR A 711 -23.84 41.12 -33.81
N ASN A 712 -23.74 40.37 -34.90
CA ASN A 712 -22.57 39.51 -35.16
C ASN A 712 -21.27 40.28 -35.46
N SER A 713 -21.34 41.61 -35.54
CA SER A 713 -20.23 42.49 -35.89
C SER A 713 -20.01 43.65 -34.93
N HIS A 714 -21.02 43.95 -34.10
CA HIS A 714 -21.03 45.11 -33.23
C HIS A 714 -21.66 44.80 -31.87
N ALA A 715 -21.11 45.37 -30.79
CA ALA A 715 -21.78 45.40 -29.49
C ALA A 715 -21.59 46.74 -28.79
N ALA A 716 -22.67 47.30 -28.27
CA ALA A 716 -22.64 48.51 -27.45
C ALA A 716 -22.42 48.13 -25.98
N LEU A 717 -21.21 48.36 -25.44
CA LEU A 717 -20.95 48.20 -24.01
C LEU A 717 -21.43 49.43 -23.23
N LYS A 718 -22.25 49.24 -22.19
CA LYS A 718 -22.68 50.38 -21.36
C LYS A 718 -21.53 50.90 -20.49
N THR A 719 -21.49 52.22 -20.33
CA THR A 719 -20.38 52.93 -19.67
C THR A 719 -20.25 52.60 -18.19
N ASN A 720 -21.36 52.26 -17.55
CA ASN A 720 -21.45 51.86 -16.15
C ASN A 720 -21.71 50.35 -16.01
N ALA A 721 -21.36 49.51 -17.00
CA ALA A 721 -21.66 48.07 -16.99
C ALA A 721 -21.25 47.36 -15.69
N LEU A 722 -20.12 47.74 -15.09
CA LEU A 722 -19.66 47.17 -13.81
C LEU A 722 -20.50 47.58 -12.59
N ALA A 723 -21.39 48.55 -12.73
CA ALA A 723 -22.36 48.97 -11.71
C ALA A 723 -23.78 48.41 -11.97
N LEU A 724 -23.98 47.72 -13.10
CA LEU A 724 -25.28 47.16 -13.49
C LEU A 724 -25.43 45.71 -13.01
N LYS A 725 -26.67 45.29 -12.76
CA LYS A 725 -26.98 43.97 -12.17
C LYS A 725 -27.00 42.83 -13.18
N GLY A 726 -27.08 43.12 -14.48
CA GLY A 726 -27.16 42.16 -15.56
C GLY A 726 -25.94 41.25 -15.65
N TYR A 727 -26.14 40.09 -16.26
CA TYR A 727 -25.04 39.20 -16.61
C TYR A 727 -24.12 39.84 -17.64
N ARG A 728 -22.85 39.46 -17.54
CA ARG A 728 -21.76 39.85 -18.42
C ARG A 728 -20.67 38.79 -18.40
N LEU A 729 -19.68 38.97 -19.25
CA LEU A 729 -18.39 38.29 -19.13
C LEU A 729 -17.63 38.85 -17.92
N ALA A 730 -16.78 38.02 -17.32
CA ALA A 730 -15.86 38.46 -16.28
C ALA A 730 -14.86 39.48 -16.87
N THR A 731 -14.46 40.48 -16.09
CA THR A 731 -13.30 41.28 -16.47
C THR A 731 -12.02 40.45 -16.34
N GLU A 732 -10.94 40.91 -16.96
CA GLU A 732 -9.65 40.26 -16.84
C GLU A 732 -9.17 40.24 -15.38
N GLU A 733 -9.39 41.33 -14.65
CA GLU A 733 -9.06 41.43 -13.22
C GLU A 733 -9.89 40.47 -12.38
N GLU A 734 -11.20 40.41 -12.63
CA GLU A 734 -12.07 39.45 -11.95
C GLU A 734 -11.65 38.01 -12.24
N TYR A 735 -11.33 37.69 -13.49
CA TYR A 735 -10.86 36.37 -13.88
C TYR A 735 -9.56 35.99 -13.16
N GLU A 736 -8.55 36.87 -13.16
CA GLU A 736 -7.29 36.58 -12.49
C GLU A 736 -7.48 36.46 -10.97
N ALA A 737 -8.32 37.30 -10.37
CA ALA A 737 -8.63 37.23 -8.94
C ALA A 737 -9.20 35.87 -8.57
N VAL A 738 -10.18 35.37 -9.33
CA VAL A 738 -10.88 34.13 -9.00
C VAL A 738 -10.06 32.90 -9.35
N VAL A 739 -9.20 32.93 -10.37
CA VAL A 739 -8.28 31.83 -10.69
C VAL A 739 -7.18 31.72 -9.65
N ARG A 740 -6.59 32.85 -9.21
CA ARG A 740 -5.60 32.87 -8.13
C ARG A 740 -6.21 32.47 -6.80
N ALA A 741 -7.44 32.89 -6.53
CA ALA A 741 -8.15 32.61 -5.28
C ALA A 741 -7.31 32.87 -4.02
N GLY A 742 -6.46 33.91 -4.04
CA GLY A 742 -5.56 34.28 -2.95
C GLY A 742 -4.09 33.86 -3.13
N THR A 743 -3.77 33.00 -4.11
CA THR A 743 -2.39 32.55 -4.33
C THR A 743 -1.53 33.54 -5.11
N SER A 744 -0.23 33.50 -4.84
CA SER A 744 0.81 34.32 -5.47
C SER A 744 1.70 33.55 -6.45
N THR A 745 1.50 32.23 -6.52
CA THR A 745 2.22 31.30 -7.41
C THR A 745 1.68 31.34 -8.84
N SER A 746 2.37 30.70 -9.79
CA SER A 746 1.91 30.62 -11.19
C SER A 746 0.58 29.87 -11.34
N PHE A 747 0.29 28.86 -10.52
CA PHE A 747 -0.98 28.13 -10.47
C PHE A 747 -1.66 28.21 -9.10
N CYS A 748 -2.96 27.91 -9.02
CA CYS A 748 -3.72 27.91 -7.77
C CYS A 748 -3.25 26.85 -6.74
N TYR A 749 -2.46 25.88 -7.18
CA TYR A 749 -1.90 24.82 -6.35
C TYR A 749 -0.39 24.94 -6.10
N GLY A 750 0.30 25.90 -6.71
CA GLY A 750 1.74 26.08 -6.56
C GLY A 750 2.44 26.43 -7.88
N GLU A 751 3.71 26.06 -8.00
CA GLU A 751 4.55 26.34 -9.18
C GLU A 751 4.79 25.09 -10.07
N SER A 752 4.55 23.89 -9.54
CA SER A 752 5.00 22.65 -10.15
C SER A 752 4.04 22.13 -11.21
N ASP A 753 4.50 21.95 -12.45
CA ASP A 753 3.74 21.32 -13.53
C ASP A 753 3.31 19.87 -13.20
N ARG A 754 3.94 19.22 -12.22
CA ARG A 754 3.62 17.83 -11.80
C ARG A 754 2.17 17.66 -11.35
N LEU A 755 1.59 18.70 -10.76
CA LEU A 755 0.21 18.66 -10.28
C LEU A 755 -0.80 19.16 -11.32
N LEU A 756 -0.34 19.70 -12.47
CA LEU A 756 -1.23 20.31 -13.45
C LEU A 756 -2.33 19.36 -13.94
N SER A 757 -2.01 18.08 -14.11
CA SER A 757 -2.96 17.05 -14.53
C SER A 757 -4.12 16.83 -13.55
N GLU A 758 -3.98 17.24 -12.29
CA GLU A 758 -5.02 17.12 -11.25
C GLU A 758 -6.01 18.28 -11.27
N TYR A 759 -5.61 19.42 -11.82
CA TYR A 759 -6.37 20.68 -11.82
C TYR A 759 -6.76 21.17 -13.22
N SER A 760 -6.22 20.55 -14.28
CA SER A 760 -6.36 21.02 -15.65
C SER A 760 -6.56 19.91 -16.67
N TRP A 761 -7.34 20.21 -17.70
CA TRP A 761 -7.34 19.53 -18.99
C TRP A 761 -6.50 20.33 -19.98
N PHE A 762 -5.44 19.73 -20.52
CA PHE A 762 -4.45 20.40 -21.37
C PHE A 762 -3.77 19.40 -22.31
N ALA A 763 -2.86 19.88 -23.18
CA ALA A 763 -2.38 19.10 -24.33
C ALA A 763 -1.85 17.70 -23.99
N LEU A 764 -1.24 17.51 -22.82
CA LEU A 764 -0.63 16.23 -22.43
C LEU A 764 -1.61 15.21 -21.81
N ASN A 765 -2.81 15.63 -21.39
CA ASN A 765 -3.76 14.73 -20.73
C ASN A 765 -5.18 14.76 -21.32
N SER A 766 -5.40 15.55 -22.37
CA SER A 766 -6.73 15.75 -22.98
C SER A 766 -6.93 14.97 -24.27
N ASP A 767 -5.88 14.33 -24.81
CA ASP A 767 -5.84 13.78 -26.18
C ASP A 767 -6.29 14.79 -27.25
N HIS A 768 -6.00 16.07 -27.00
CA HIS A 768 -6.46 17.20 -27.81
C HIS A 768 -7.99 17.29 -27.92
N ARG A 769 -8.72 17.02 -26.84
CA ARG A 769 -10.19 17.13 -26.75
C ARG A 769 -10.64 17.95 -25.54
N ILE A 770 -11.77 18.62 -25.69
CA ILE A 770 -12.48 19.20 -24.54
C ILE A 770 -12.97 18.09 -23.61
N ALA A 771 -13.13 18.42 -22.33
CA ALA A 771 -13.65 17.51 -21.34
C ALA A 771 -14.74 18.18 -20.50
N ARG A 772 -15.59 17.34 -19.89
CA ARG A 772 -16.70 17.79 -19.04
C ARG A 772 -16.22 18.75 -17.97
N VAL A 773 -16.96 19.83 -17.78
CA VAL A 773 -16.63 20.84 -16.76
C VAL A 773 -16.67 20.22 -15.36
N GLY A 774 -15.86 20.72 -14.44
CA GLY A 774 -15.90 20.30 -13.03
C GLY A 774 -15.27 18.95 -12.68
N HIS A 775 -14.62 18.28 -13.64
CA HIS A 775 -14.02 16.94 -13.41
C HIS A 775 -12.56 16.98 -12.90
N LYS A 776 -11.94 18.17 -12.89
CA LYS A 776 -10.65 18.42 -12.22
C LYS A 776 -10.88 19.13 -10.89
N LYS A 777 -9.88 19.12 -10.01
CA LYS A 777 -10.00 19.74 -8.68
C LYS A 777 -10.28 21.26 -8.81
N PRO A 778 -11.24 21.81 -8.04
CA PRO A 778 -11.44 23.25 -7.99
C PRO A 778 -10.33 23.94 -7.18
N ASN A 779 -10.19 25.25 -7.32
CA ASN A 779 -9.33 26.06 -6.45
C ASN A 779 -10.02 26.42 -5.12
N GLU A 780 -9.36 27.23 -4.29
CA GLU A 780 -9.84 27.61 -2.95
C GLU A 780 -11.23 28.27 -2.96
N TRP A 781 -11.55 29.04 -3.99
CA TRP A 781 -12.85 29.72 -4.08
C TRP A 781 -13.92 28.88 -4.75
N GLY A 782 -13.60 27.65 -5.16
CA GLY A 782 -14.53 26.73 -5.80
C GLY A 782 -14.59 26.85 -7.32
N ILE A 783 -13.62 27.53 -7.96
CA ILE A 783 -13.54 27.65 -9.42
C ILE A 783 -12.93 26.39 -10.00
N PHE A 784 -13.68 25.74 -10.88
CA PHE A 784 -13.23 24.61 -11.70
C PHE A 784 -12.63 25.08 -13.01
N ASP A 785 -11.80 24.25 -13.66
CA ASP A 785 -11.24 24.53 -14.99
C ASP A 785 -10.59 25.93 -15.04
N ALA A 786 -9.95 26.33 -13.93
CA ALA A 786 -9.30 27.62 -13.78
C ALA A 786 -8.06 27.75 -14.71
N HIS A 787 -7.42 26.60 -14.94
CA HIS A 787 -6.28 26.39 -15.81
C HIS A 787 -6.70 25.36 -16.87
N GLY A 788 -6.82 25.75 -18.13
CA GLY A 788 -7.14 24.83 -19.24
C GLY A 788 -8.63 24.54 -19.44
N ASN A 789 -8.90 23.40 -20.10
CA ASN A 789 -10.17 23.07 -20.77
C ASN A 789 -10.48 24.04 -21.92
N LEU A 790 -10.95 25.26 -21.66
CA LEU A 790 -11.11 26.30 -22.69
C LEU A 790 -10.62 27.65 -22.16
N PHE A 791 -10.07 28.47 -23.06
CA PHE A 791 -9.94 29.89 -22.82
C PHE A 791 -11.32 30.50 -22.55
N SER A 792 -11.40 31.43 -21.61
CA SER A 792 -12.59 32.23 -21.38
C SER A 792 -12.46 33.60 -22.03
N TRP A 793 -13.47 33.99 -22.81
CA TRP A 793 -13.69 35.40 -23.17
C TRP A 793 -13.79 36.25 -21.91
N CYS A 794 -13.06 37.37 -21.90
CA CYS A 794 -13.19 38.43 -20.91
C CYS A 794 -13.94 39.63 -21.51
N ASN A 795 -14.47 40.48 -20.66
CA ASN A 795 -15.17 41.69 -21.07
C ASN A 795 -14.23 42.75 -21.67
N ASP A 796 -12.95 42.69 -21.32
CA ASP A 796 -11.94 43.70 -21.62
C ASP A 796 -11.37 43.62 -23.03
N ARG A 797 -11.06 44.80 -23.56
CA ARG A 797 -10.28 44.96 -24.78
C ARG A 797 -8.79 44.99 -24.43
N ALA A 798 -8.00 44.25 -25.20
CA ALA A 798 -6.55 44.18 -25.07
C ALA A 798 -5.84 45.54 -25.13
N ASN A 799 -6.31 46.43 -26.01
CA ASN A 799 -5.65 47.71 -26.32
C ASN A 799 -6.26 48.91 -25.58
N GLN A 800 -7.15 48.70 -24.61
CA GLN A 800 -7.85 49.79 -23.95
C GLN A 800 -6.97 50.47 -22.91
N GLN A 801 -6.72 51.76 -23.12
CA GLN A 801 -6.05 52.63 -22.13
C GLN A 801 -7.12 53.33 -21.28
N ALA A 802 -6.75 53.76 -20.07
CA ALA A 802 -7.66 54.49 -19.18
C ALA A 802 -8.20 55.81 -19.79
N THR A 803 -7.58 56.31 -20.86
CA THR A 803 -7.88 57.57 -21.54
C THR A 803 -8.75 57.43 -22.81
N THR A 804 -9.24 56.23 -23.15
CA THR A 804 -9.99 56.02 -24.41
C THR A 804 -11.34 56.78 -24.41
N PRO A 805 -11.64 57.63 -25.43
CA PRO A 805 -12.86 58.44 -25.50
C PRO A 805 -14.17 57.62 -25.56
N ALA A 806 -15.29 58.27 -25.21
CA ALA A 806 -16.61 57.64 -25.11
C ALA A 806 -17.18 57.08 -26.43
N ASP A 807 -16.81 57.64 -27.58
CA ASP A 807 -17.31 57.19 -28.91
C ASP A 807 -16.61 55.92 -29.43
N ASP A 808 -15.50 55.50 -28.82
CA ASP A 808 -14.82 54.24 -29.16
C ASP A 808 -15.38 53.02 -28.39
N ARG A 809 -16.50 53.18 -27.66
CA ARG A 809 -17.10 52.14 -26.78
C ARG A 809 -17.93 51.08 -27.51
N ILE A 810 -18.20 51.29 -28.80
CA ILE A 810 -18.76 50.24 -29.66
C ILE A 810 -17.66 49.24 -29.96
N LEU A 811 -17.85 47.99 -29.56
CA LEU A 811 -17.00 46.88 -29.95
C LEU A 811 -17.28 46.57 -31.42
N LYS A 812 -16.25 46.65 -32.26
CA LYS A 812 -16.29 46.36 -33.70
C LYS A 812 -15.51 45.08 -34.01
N GLU A 813 -15.69 44.52 -35.20
CA GLU A 813 -15.04 43.28 -35.65
C GLU A 813 -13.50 43.27 -35.51
N ASN A 814 -12.84 44.43 -35.64
CA ASN A 814 -11.39 44.57 -35.53
C ASN A 814 -10.91 44.91 -34.10
N SER A 815 -11.81 44.92 -33.12
CA SER A 815 -11.42 45.06 -31.71
C SER A 815 -10.60 43.83 -31.30
N LEU A 816 -9.68 43.97 -30.35
CA LEU A 816 -8.95 42.85 -29.79
C LEU A 816 -9.43 42.61 -28.36
N MET A 817 -9.93 41.41 -28.08
CA MET A 817 -10.48 41.03 -26.79
C MET A 817 -9.50 40.14 -26.03
N VAL A 818 -9.58 40.20 -24.71
CA VAL A 818 -8.75 39.40 -23.82
C VAL A 818 -9.33 37.99 -23.66
N LEU A 819 -8.45 36.99 -23.75
CA LEU A 819 -8.69 35.58 -23.44
C LEU A 819 -7.79 35.13 -22.28
N ARG A 820 -8.35 34.34 -21.36
CA ARG A 820 -7.68 33.87 -20.14
C ARG A 820 -7.89 32.39 -19.87
N GLY A 821 -6.99 31.77 -19.11
CA GLY A 821 -7.12 30.39 -18.61
C GLY A 821 -6.40 29.31 -19.43
N GLY A 822 -6.20 29.51 -20.74
CA GLY A 822 -5.66 28.47 -21.62
C GLY A 822 -6.67 27.38 -21.97
N SER A 823 -6.33 26.50 -22.91
CA SER A 823 -7.25 25.47 -23.44
C SER A 823 -6.69 24.05 -23.32
N PHE A 824 -7.53 23.07 -23.62
CA PHE A 824 -7.20 21.65 -23.69
C PHE A 824 -6.05 21.34 -24.66
N ASN A 825 -5.74 22.23 -25.60
CA ASN A 825 -4.70 22.03 -26.61
C ASN A 825 -3.40 22.78 -26.30
N ASP A 826 -3.35 23.52 -25.19
CA ASP A 826 -2.21 24.34 -24.83
C ASP A 826 -1.22 23.60 -23.92
N GLN A 827 0.04 24.05 -24.01
CA GLN A 827 1.13 23.62 -23.13
C GLN A 827 1.12 24.39 -21.80
N PRO A 828 1.77 23.87 -20.74
CA PRO A 828 1.77 24.47 -19.39
C PRO A 828 2.02 26.00 -19.31
N PRO A 829 2.94 26.61 -20.09
CA PRO A 829 3.19 28.06 -20.05
C PRO A 829 1.96 28.94 -20.26
N TYR A 830 0.98 28.45 -21.04
CA TYR A 830 -0.21 29.20 -21.42
C TYR A 830 -1.36 29.06 -20.42
N LEU A 831 -1.24 28.14 -19.45
CA LEU A 831 -2.27 27.81 -18.46
C LEU A 831 -2.06 28.56 -17.14
N ARG A 832 -0.91 29.22 -16.95
CA ARG A 832 -0.58 29.98 -15.73
C ARG A 832 -1.65 31.04 -15.45
N SER A 833 -1.85 31.37 -14.18
CA SER A 833 -2.83 32.37 -13.72
C SER A 833 -2.66 33.73 -14.41
N ALA A 834 -1.42 34.14 -14.68
CA ALA A 834 -1.09 35.40 -15.32
C ALA A 834 -1.09 35.35 -16.87
N SER A 835 -1.15 34.16 -17.48
CA SER A 835 -1.09 33.98 -18.94
C SER A 835 -2.30 34.58 -19.64
N ARG A 836 -2.06 35.45 -20.63
CA ARG A 836 -3.11 36.16 -21.37
C ARG A 836 -2.89 36.08 -22.88
N ASN A 837 -3.98 35.96 -23.62
CA ASN A 837 -3.99 36.14 -25.06
C ASN A 837 -4.80 37.40 -25.40
N ILE A 838 -4.17 38.29 -26.16
CA ILE A 838 -4.64 39.65 -26.43
C ILE A 838 -4.84 39.94 -27.92
N PHE A 839 -4.85 38.89 -28.75
CA PHE A 839 -4.90 39.01 -30.21
C PHE A 839 -6.19 38.49 -30.83
N ALA A 840 -7.22 38.25 -30.03
CA ALA A 840 -8.44 37.60 -30.47
C ALA A 840 -9.52 38.62 -30.87
N PRO A 841 -9.90 38.70 -32.16
CA PRO A 841 -11.05 39.49 -32.59
C PRO A 841 -12.37 38.95 -31.99
N PRO A 842 -13.36 39.80 -31.69
CA PRO A 842 -14.62 39.37 -31.09
C PRO A 842 -15.45 38.46 -32.00
N THR A 843 -15.17 38.43 -33.30
CA THR A 843 -15.81 37.54 -34.30
C THR A 843 -15.23 36.13 -34.32
N TYR A 844 -14.07 35.89 -33.70
CA TYR A 844 -13.39 34.59 -33.77
C TYR A 844 -14.20 33.49 -33.08
N ARG A 845 -14.25 32.33 -33.74
CA ARG A 845 -14.86 31.09 -33.25
C ARG A 845 -13.80 30.01 -33.23
N LEU A 846 -13.01 30.00 -32.16
CA LEU A 846 -11.92 29.02 -32.00
C LEU A 846 -12.38 27.86 -31.12
N ASP A 847 -11.95 26.66 -31.48
CA ASP A 847 -12.30 25.43 -30.78
C ASP A 847 -11.81 25.40 -29.32
N GLY A 848 -10.74 26.12 -29.02
CA GLY A 848 -10.18 26.27 -27.67
C GLY A 848 -10.79 27.41 -26.85
N VAL A 849 -11.91 28.03 -27.27
CA VAL A 849 -12.49 29.22 -26.63
C VAL A 849 -13.96 29.04 -26.27
N GLY A 850 -14.28 29.34 -25.01
CA GLY A 850 -15.61 29.43 -24.43
C GLY A 850 -15.73 30.66 -23.51
N PHE A 851 -16.55 30.59 -22.46
CA PHE A 851 -16.71 31.71 -21.53
C PHE A 851 -17.30 31.33 -20.16
N ARG A 852 -17.13 32.23 -19.18
CA ARG A 852 -17.77 32.22 -17.86
C ARG A 852 -18.74 33.37 -17.71
N LEU A 853 -19.74 33.18 -16.86
CA LEU A 853 -20.69 34.22 -16.49
C LEU A 853 -20.16 35.01 -15.31
N ALA A 854 -20.38 36.31 -15.33
CA ALA A 854 -20.21 37.20 -14.19
C ALA A 854 -21.41 38.15 -14.08
N ARG A 855 -21.65 38.72 -12.90
CA ARG A 855 -22.56 39.85 -12.69
C ARG A 855 -22.20 40.61 -11.43
N THR A 856 -22.39 41.92 -11.45
CA THR A 856 -22.18 42.75 -10.25
C THR A 856 -23.36 42.56 -9.30
N LEU A 857 -23.07 42.47 -8.01
CA LEU A 857 -24.07 42.43 -6.95
C LEU A 857 -24.20 43.82 -6.31
N PRO A 858 -25.41 44.30 -6.00
CA PRO A 858 -25.60 45.57 -5.32
C PRO A 858 -24.89 45.53 -3.96
N SER A 859 -24.07 46.55 -3.69
CA SER A 859 -23.53 46.76 -2.34
C SER A 859 -24.71 46.91 -1.39
N ALA A 860 -24.74 46.15 -0.30
CA ALA A 860 -25.64 46.45 0.80
C ALA A 860 -25.37 47.91 1.18
N SER A 861 -26.36 48.78 1.02
CA SER A 861 -26.28 50.13 1.58
C SER A 861 -25.97 49.93 3.06
N LEU A 862 -24.78 50.35 3.51
CA LEU A 862 -24.50 50.56 4.92
C LEU A 862 -25.62 51.51 5.40
N ARG A 863 -26.63 50.95 6.07
CA ARG A 863 -27.64 51.74 6.77
C ARG A 863 -27.06 52.22 8.08
#